data_AF-A0A0C1FQP5-F1
#
_entry.id   AF-A0A0C1FQP5-F1
#
_cell.length_a   1.000
_cell.length_b   1.000
_cell.length_c   1.000
_cell.angle_alpha   90.00
_cell.angle_beta   90.00
_cell.angle_gamma   90.00
#
_symmetry.space_group_name_H-M   'P 1'
#
loop_
_entity.id
_entity.type
_entity.pdbx_description
1 polymer ?
#
loop_
_entity_poly.entity_id
_entity_poly.type
_entity_poly.pdbx_seq_one_letter_code
_entity_poly.pdbx_strand_id
1 'polypeptide(L)'
;MKTSIFWGVALALATPFLVSAQTKPLQVSGVYPHLATFNEGWPKTEEQKKKGGQGFENGIGAITPWAGQLWMVTYSPHEPHGSADKLYSLDKDLNVTIHPESIGGTPANRMIHRESNQLITSSYFIDDKGKVRTIPFSVMPGRMTATARHLTDPENMVYFYDMEGMLYEVNVHTLAVNKLFHKPVPGWHGKGAYTAQGKLVVANNGEEAVFKITKDMLQAGNLPQNNEEKGVLASWDGKKWEIVERRQFTDVTGPGGIYGSPDNKTPLWSIGWDKRSVILKLLDNGQWYTYRLPKAAHTYDHRGGWYTEWPRIREVGNGKMLMDMHAMMYDFPKTFSRANSGGIAPLNTHLRYIPDFCNWNNQIVIATDETTVLENPLAGRAQSNLWFGQWSDLKTWGSPTGWGGPWEKDAVKANIPSDPYLINGFDNRLLHLLADKQTTVTLQIDEKGNNNWKDYKKINLEANKYQYYLLSADMKATWIRFKTDKDCIATAFMHFSGKPHSSNPALFKSLADITDNSEVNANLIRPANFNKNLQVLQVPQNKYTEIDEKLTTVSNTADSSAQVLRLGKLTKGYSVDDASVIVKDATGTFRLPKGSAAYETFAYRDKREIESERFMLNITGTFYEVGRESGFIALRPVTTHNKKIVDFCTWRGLLVFSGTKKDAKPDGQYFGNEANGLWYGGVDDMWKMGKVVGVGSVWKNSSIKKGEISLPYLMTGYDRKKVSLTANKTVKITLEVDFDLTGFHQYKTFTLTPGKPVEYEFPAGFSAHWVRAVADNDCTATVTFNYQ
;
A
#
# COMPACT_ATOMS: atom_id res chain seq x y z
N MET A 1 67.49 -69.91 -2.27
CA MET A 1 66.30 -69.65 -1.43
C MET A 1 65.98 -68.16 -1.55
N LYS A 2 65.00 -67.82 -2.39
CA LYS A 2 63.71 -67.22 -2.02
C LYS A 2 63.80 -65.79 -1.45
N THR A 3 63.31 -64.85 -2.29
CA THR A 3 62.34 -63.76 -1.98
C THR A 3 62.84 -62.54 -1.21
N SER A 4 62.52 -61.27 -1.50
CA SER A 4 61.76 -60.58 -2.55
C SER A 4 62.10 -59.09 -2.45
N ILE A 5 62.14 -58.38 -3.58
CA ILE A 5 62.23 -56.92 -3.64
C ILE A 5 60.82 -56.35 -3.39
N PHE A 6 60.64 -55.52 -2.36
CA PHE A 6 59.40 -54.77 -2.14
C PHE A 6 59.56 -53.35 -2.71
N TRP A 7 58.86 -53.09 -3.81
CA TRP A 7 58.55 -51.74 -4.29
C TRP A 7 57.41 -51.16 -3.44
N GLY A 8 57.67 -50.06 -2.74
CA GLY A 8 56.62 -49.28 -2.09
C GLY A 8 55.91 -48.40 -3.12
N VAL A 9 54.70 -48.79 -3.53
CA VAL A 9 53.80 -47.95 -4.33
C VAL A 9 53.04 -47.04 -3.37
N ALA A 10 53.32 -45.74 -3.40
CA ALA A 10 52.49 -44.74 -2.76
C ALA A 10 51.25 -44.47 -3.64
N LEU A 11 50.10 -45.03 -3.25
CA LEU A 11 48.80 -44.63 -3.80
C LEU A 11 48.42 -43.24 -3.23
N ALA A 12 48.57 -42.20 -4.04
CA ALA A 12 47.94 -40.92 -3.79
C ALA A 12 46.44 -41.03 -4.14
N LEU A 13 45.60 -41.17 -3.11
CA LEU A 13 44.16 -40.99 -3.21
C LEU A 13 43.87 -39.51 -3.45
N ALA A 14 43.80 -39.10 -4.71
CA ALA A 14 43.23 -37.83 -5.11
C ALA A 14 41.70 -37.93 -5.04
N THR A 15 41.12 -37.60 -3.88
CA THR A 15 39.69 -37.29 -3.78
C THR A 15 39.41 -36.01 -4.57
N PRO A 16 38.56 -36.02 -5.61
CA PRO A 16 38.13 -34.79 -6.24
C PRO A 16 37.20 -34.08 -5.25
N PHE A 17 37.68 -32.98 -4.68
CA PHE A 17 36.79 -31.97 -4.11
C PHE A 17 35.98 -31.39 -5.28
N LEU A 18 34.84 -32.01 -5.59
CA LEU A 18 33.76 -31.35 -6.30
C LEU A 18 33.24 -30.24 -5.37
N VAL A 19 33.91 -29.08 -5.41
CA VAL A 19 33.30 -27.83 -4.98
C VAL A 19 32.16 -27.60 -5.97
N SER A 20 30.95 -28.04 -5.59
CA SER A 20 29.75 -27.54 -6.23
C SER A 20 29.79 -26.03 -6.04
N ALA A 21 30.04 -25.29 -7.11
CA ALA A 21 29.85 -23.86 -7.11
C ALA A 21 28.37 -23.63 -6.80
N GLN A 22 28.06 -23.29 -5.54
CA GLN A 22 26.72 -22.95 -5.13
C GLN A 22 26.31 -21.73 -5.95
N THR A 23 25.53 -21.96 -7.02
CA THR A 23 25.00 -20.89 -7.85
C THR A 23 24.13 -20.02 -6.96
N LYS A 24 24.50 -18.74 -6.81
CA LYS A 24 23.68 -17.79 -6.05
C LYS A 24 22.23 -17.86 -6.56
N PRO A 25 21.23 -17.91 -5.65
CA PRO A 25 19.83 -17.90 -6.07
C PRO A 25 19.52 -16.69 -6.97
N LEU A 26 18.68 -16.92 -7.99
CA LEU A 26 18.26 -15.86 -8.91
C LEU A 26 17.53 -14.76 -8.15
N GLN A 27 17.98 -13.52 -8.31
CA GLN A 27 17.37 -12.35 -7.71
C GLN A 27 17.11 -11.29 -8.78
N VAL A 28 15.90 -10.73 -8.77
CA VAL A 28 15.49 -9.64 -9.65
C VAL A 28 14.83 -8.57 -8.80
N SER A 29 15.39 -7.36 -8.79
CA SER A 29 14.86 -6.21 -8.03
C SER A 29 14.56 -6.50 -6.54
N GLY A 30 15.44 -7.27 -5.88
CA GLY A 30 15.29 -7.63 -4.47
C GLY A 30 14.39 -8.85 -4.22
N VAL A 31 13.78 -9.43 -5.24
CA VAL A 31 12.87 -10.57 -5.12
C VAL A 31 13.57 -11.85 -5.60
N TYR A 32 13.40 -12.93 -4.85
CA TYR A 32 13.87 -14.27 -5.22
C TYR A 32 12.68 -15.13 -5.65
N PRO A 33 12.51 -15.42 -6.96
CA PRO A 33 11.29 -16.09 -7.44
C PRO A 33 11.06 -17.49 -6.85
N HIS A 34 12.12 -18.19 -6.43
CA HIS A 34 12.02 -19.52 -5.81
C HIS A 34 11.44 -19.48 -4.38
N LEU A 35 11.42 -18.31 -3.73
CA LEU A 35 10.83 -18.12 -2.40
C LEU A 35 9.32 -17.87 -2.43
N ALA A 36 8.74 -17.75 -3.63
CA ALA A 36 7.31 -17.52 -3.77
C ALA A 36 6.49 -18.60 -3.06
N THR A 37 5.52 -18.15 -2.27
CA THR A 37 4.57 -19.02 -1.60
C THR A 37 3.30 -19.13 -2.43
N PHE A 38 2.61 -20.25 -2.28
CA PHE A 38 1.41 -20.56 -3.04
C PHE A 38 0.43 -21.27 -2.12
N ASN A 39 -0.85 -20.93 -2.23
CA ASN A 39 -1.88 -21.68 -1.54
C ASN A 39 -2.38 -22.85 -2.41
N GLU A 40 -2.34 -24.06 -1.86
CA GLU A 40 -2.71 -25.29 -2.58
C GLU A 40 -4.19 -25.67 -2.42
N GLY A 41 -4.93 -24.96 -1.54
CA GLY A 41 -6.33 -25.24 -1.23
C GLY A 41 -7.34 -24.69 -2.24
N TRP A 42 -6.85 -24.01 -3.27
CA TRP A 42 -7.64 -23.45 -4.37
C TRP A 42 -8.33 -24.56 -5.21
N PRO A 43 -9.62 -24.41 -5.61
CA PRO A 43 -10.38 -25.41 -6.37
C PRO A 43 -9.85 -25.75 -7.78
N LYS A 44 -8.80 -25.07 -8.27
CA LYS A 44 -8.17 -25.29 -9.61
C LYS A 44 -9.14 -25.17 -10.79
N THR A 45 -10.32 -24.60 -10.60
CA THR A 45 -11.30 -24.33 -11.65
C THR A 45 -11.07 -22.97 -12.29
N GLU A 46 -11.59 -22.77 -13.50
CA GLU A 46 -11.57 -21.46 -14.17
C GLU A 46 -12.65 -20.51 -13.62
N GLU A 47 -13.72 -21.04 -13.01
CA GLU A 47 -14.89 -20.25 -12.62
C GLU A 47 -14.69 -19.50 -11.29
N GLN A 48 -15.04 -18.21 -11.30
CA GLN A 48 -14.63 -17.21 -10.30
C GLN A 48 -15.80 -16.67 -9.46
N LYS A 49 -16.83 -17.47 -9.23
CA LYS A 49 -18.07 -16.99 -8.60
C LYS A 49 -18.02 -16.91 -7.07
N LYS A 50 -16.91 -17.29 -6.44
CA LYS A 50 -16.75 -17.25 -4.97
C LYS A 50 -15.90 -16.05 -4.57
N LYS A 51 -16.39 -15.29 -3.58
CA LYS A 51 -15.76 -14.07 -3.06
C LYS A 51 -14.82 -14.33 -1.86
N GLY A 52 -14.25 -15.55 -1.74
CA GLY A 52 -13.40 -15.91 -0.60
C GLY A 52 -13.37 -17.39 -0.24
N GLY A 53 -12.58 -17.67 0.79
CA GLY A 53 -12.30 -19.01 1.32
C GLY A 53 -10.87 -19.49 1.01
N GLN A 54 -10.56 -20.69 1.47
CA GLN A 54 -9.23 -21.28 1.37
C GLN A 54 -8.65 -21.22 -0.05
N GLY A 55 -7.44 -20.67 -0.15
CA GLY A 55 -6.68 -20.56 -1.39
C GLY A 55 -7.10 -19.47 -2.36
N PHE A 56 -8.04 -18.62 -1.95
CA PHE A 56 -8.40 -17.43 -2.73
C PHE A 56 -7.38 -16.29 -2.57
N GLU A 57 -6.58 -16.32 -1.51
CA GLU A 57 -5.51 -15.38 -1.20
C GLU A 57 -4.29 -16.17 -0.70
N ASN A 58 -3.12 -15.53 -0.68
CA ASN A 58 -1.90 -16.11 -0.14
C ASN A 58 -1.00 -14.97 0.36
N GLY A 59 -1.50 -14.11 1.25
CA GLY A 59 -0.66 -13.08 1.85
C GLY A 59 0.30 -13.68 2.88
N ILE A 60 1.43 -13.01 3.14
CA ILE A 60 2.37 -13.39 4.22
C ILE A 60 2.11 -12.47 5.42
N GLY A 61 1.33 -12.94 6.39
CA GLY A 61 0.79 -12.10 7.47
C GLY A 61 1.79 -11.75 8.57
N ALA A 62 2.86 -12.55 8.72
CA ALA A 62 3.90 -12.32 9.71
C ALA A 62 5.23 -12.93 9.28
N ILE A 63 6.32 -12.18 9.47
CA ILE A 63 7.71 -12.65 9.31
C ILE A 63 8.52 -12.35 10.56
N THR A 64 9.33 -13.30 11.06
CA THR A 64 10.12 -13.12 12.28
C THR A 64 11.48 -13.82 12.23
N PRO A 65 12.60 -13.07 12.39
CA PRO A 65 13.90 -13.64 12.67
C PRO A 65 13.90 -14.35 14.03
N TRP A 66 14.14 -15.66 14.05
CA TRP A 66 14.20 -16.45 15.29
C TRP A 66 14.97 -17.76 15.08
N ALA A 67 15.73 -18.19 16.10
CA ALA A 67 16.51 -19.44 16.07
C ALA A 67 17.39 -19.60 14.80
N GLY A 68 18.02 -18.50 14.35
CA GLY A 68 18.89 -18.48 13.17
C GLY A 68 18.17 -18.54 11.82
N GLN A 69 16.84 -18.50 11.79
CA GLN A 69 16.02 -18.61 10.58
C GLN A 69 15.07 -17.41 10.45
N LEU A 70 14.55 -17.19 9.25
CA LEU A 70 13.41 -16.31 9.03
C LEU A 70 12.14 -17.15 8.99
N TRP A 71 11.29 -17.01 10.00
CA TRP A 71 9.99 -17.69 10.06
C TRP A 71 8.94 -16.85 9.36
N MET A 72 8.03 -17.50 8.63
CA MET A 72 6.91 -16.82 7.98
C MET A 72 5.65 -17.68 7.95
N VAL A 73 4.49 -17.03 8.05
CA VAL A 73 3.17 -17.68 7.95
C VAL A 73 2.36 -17.06 6.82
N THR A 74 1.77 -17.90 5.97
CA THR A 74 0.83 -17.45 4.94
C THR A 74 -0.60 -17.47 5.44
N TYR A 75 -1.49 -16.80 4.73
CA TYR A 75 -2.92 -16.81 5.03
C TYR A 75 -3.83 -16.81 3.80
N SER A 76 -5.03 -17.35 4.01
CA SER A 76 -6.23 -17.20 3.16
C SER A 76 -7.24 -16.27 3.86
N PRO A 77 -8.23 -15.70 3.14
CA PRO A 77 -9.23 -14.87 3.77
C PRO A 77 -10.27 -15.74 4.48
N HIS A 78 -10.70 -15.30 5.67
CA HIS A 78 -11.81 -15.89 6.43
C HIS A 78 -11.65 -17.36 6.87
N GLU A 79 -10.46 -17.76 7.34
CA GLU A 79 -10.20 -19.14 7.79
C GLU A 79 -9.96 -19.25 9.31
N PRO A 80 -11.00 -19.20 10.17
CA PRO A 80 -10.89 -19.31 11.63
C PRO A 80 -10.68 -20.76 12.14
N HIS A 81 -10.74 -21.75 11.24
CA HIS A 81 -10.66 -23.18 11.58
C HIS A 81 -9.48 -23.90 10.88
N GLY A 82 -8.52 -23.13 10.37
CA GLY A 82 -7.37 -23.64 9.64
C GLY A 82 -7.59 -23.73 8.14
N SER A 83 -6.50 -23.93 7.41
CA SER A 83 -6.50 -23.89 5.95
C SER A 83 -5.31 -24.64 5.35
N ALA A 84 -5.19 -24.60 4.01
CA ALA A 84 -4.03 -25.09 3.28
C ALA A 84 -2.78 -24.19 3.39
N ASP A 85 -2.87 -23.05 4.07
CA ASP A 85 -1.75 -22.17 4.36
C ASP A 85 -0.66 -22.84 5.21
N LYS A 86 0.52 -22.24 5.21
CA LYS A 86 1.74 -22.91 5.68
C LYS A 86 2.56 -22.06 6.63
N LEU A 87 3.17 -22.74 7.61
CA LEU A 87 4.31 -22.26 8.37
C LEU A 87 5.59 -22.62 7.61
N TYR A 88 6.40 -21.62 7.33
CA TYR A 88 7.68 -21.77 6.66
C TYR A 88 8.82 -21.26 7.54
N SER A 89 10.02 -21.76 7.28
CA SER A 89 11.26 -21.10 7.68
C SER A 89 12.26 -21.05 6.53
N LEU A 90 13.08 -19.98 6.50
CA LEU A 90 14.19 -19.82 5.59
C LEU A 90 15.50 -19.85 6.35
N ASP A 91 16.45 -20.66 5.88
CA ASP A 91 17.82 -20.60 6.37
C ASP A 91 18.61 -19.46 5.69
N LYS A 92 19.82 -19.20 6.18
CA LYS A 92 20.69 -18.13 5.64
C LYS A 92 21.04 -18.26 4.16
N ASP A 93 20.92 -19.46 3.61
CA ASP A 93 21.23 -19.79 2.21
C ASP A 93 19.96 -19.75 1.33
N LEU A 94 18.84 -19.26 1.89
CA LEU A 94 17.53 -19.12 1.26
C LEU A 94 16.89 -20.47 0.89
N ASN A 95 17.23 -21.55 1.61
CA ASN A 95 16.50 -22.80 1.52
C ASN A 95 15.21 -22.72 2.31
N VAL A 96 14.12 -23.20 1.71
CA VAL A 96 12.77 -23.16 2.28
C VAL A 96 12.47 -24.47 3.00
N THR A 97 12.02 -24.40 4.25
CA THR A 97 11.41 -25.52 4.96
C THR A 97 9.92 -25.24 5.16
N ILE A 98 9.07 -26.20 4.78
CA ILE A 98 7.64 -26.20 5.12
C ILE A 98 7.47 -27.11 6.34
N HIS A 99 6.94 -26.57 7.43
CA HIS A 99 6.83 -27.29 8.70
C HIS A 99 5.58 -28.19 8.72
N PRO A 100 5.71 -29.49 9.06
CA PRO A 100 4.58 -30.42 9.09
C PRO A 100 3.54 -30.09 10.18
N GLU A 101 3.92 -29.32 11.20
CA GLU A 101 3.05 -28.84 12.28
C GLU A 101 2.03 -27.79 11.82
N SER A 102 2.14 -27.33 10.57
CA SER A 102 1.31 -26.28 10.01
C SER A 102 -0.15 -26.68 9.88
N ILE A 103 -1.04 -25.84 10.42
CA ILE A 103 -2.50 -25.97 10.37
C ILE A 103 -3.20 -24.84 9.58
N GLY A 104 -2.45 -23.91 9.00
CA GLY A 104 -2.96 -22.80 8.19
C GLY A 104 -3.78 -21.77 8.98
N GLY A 105 -4.76 -21.15 8.33
CA GLY A 105 -5.68 -20.15 8.87
C GLY A 105 -5.49 -18.74 8.30
N THR A 106 -5.94 -17.73 9.05
CA THR A 106 -5.67 -16.30 8.77
C THR A 106 -4.83 -15.60 9.85
N PRO A 107 -3.55 -15.99 10.05
CA PRO A 107 -2.72 -15.39 11.08
C PRO A 107 -1.93 -14.15 10.63
N ALA A 108 -1.74 -13.21 11.56
CA ALA A 108 -0.75 -12.13 11.45
C ALA A 108 -0.09 -11.76 12.79
N ASN A 109 -0.43 -12.50 13.85
CA ASN A 109 0.19 -12.32 15.16
C ASN A 109 1.64 -12.81 15.14
N ARG A 110 2.50 -12.07 15.83
CA ARG A 110 3.82 -12.55 16.22
C ARG A 110 4.26 -11.90 17.53
N MET A 111 4.99 -12.67 18.33
CA MET A 111 5.65 -12.19 19.53
C MET A 111 6.87 -13.06 19.84
N ILE A 112 8.00 -12.44 20.17
CA ILE A 112 9.09 -13.15 20.83
C ILE A 112 8.88 -12.99 22.34
N HIS A 113 8.44 -14.06 22.99
CA HIS A 113 8.20 -14.09 24.42
C HIS A 113 9.51 -14.31 25.17
N ARG A 114 10.00 -13.27 25.85
CA ARG A 114 11.33 -13.24 26.47
C ARG A 114 11.41 -14.26 27.60
N GLU A 115 10.35 -14.33 28.40
CA GLU A 115 10.26 -15.08 29.65
C GLU A 115 10.31 -16.59 29.39
N SER A 116 9.70 -17.05 28.29
CA SER A 116 9.71 -18.46 27.91
C SER A 116 10.67 -18.80 26.78
N ASN A 117 11.47 -17.83 26.32
CA ASN A 117 12.43 -17.92 25.22
C ASN A 117 11.86 -18.62 23.96
N GLN A 118 10.70 -18.13 23.48
CA GLN A 118 9.98 -18.72 22.35
C GLN A 118 9.48 -17.65 21.39
N LEU A 119 9.48 -17.97 20.10
CA LEU A 119 8.65 -17.28 19.12
C LEU A 119 7.24 -17.85 19.16
N ILE A 120 6.27 -16.96 19.31
CA ILE A 120 4.84 -17.24 19.17
C ILE A 120 4.38 -16.58 17.87
N THR A 121 3.89 -17.35 16.92
CA THR A 121 3.38 -16.85 15.63
C THR A 121 2.26 -17.74 15.15
N SER A 122 1.14 -17.18 14.66
CA SER A 122 -0.11 -17.96 14.50
C SER A 122 -0.43 -18.71 15.81
N SER A 123 -0.83 -19.97 15.73
CA SER A 123 -1.02 -20.88 16.86
C SER A 123 0.23 -21.72 17.18
N TYR A 124 1.41 -21.29 16.75
CA TYR A 124 2.68 -22.01 16.90
C TYR A 124 3.56 -21.39 17.99
N PHE A 125 4.16 -22.27 18.80
CA PHE A 125 5.17 -21.95 19.80
C PHE A 125 6.48 -22.63 19.41
N ILE A 126 7.48 -21.81 19.11
CA ILE A 126 8.74 -22.25 18.50
C ILE A 126 9.87 -21.93 19.47
N ASP A 127 10.56 -22.95 19.97
CA ASP A 127 11.69 -22.76 20.89
C ASP A 127 12.95 -22.21 20.20
N ASP A 128 13.99 -21.97 20.98
CA ASP A 128 15.28 -21.44 20.51
C ASP A 128 16.08 -22.41 19.63
N LYS A 129 15.62 -23.66 19.50
CA LYS A 129 16.16 -24.69 18.61
C LYS A 129 15.29 -24.90 17.38
N GLY A 130 14.19 -24.15 17.25
CA GLY A 130 13.25 -24.24 16.13
C GLY A 130 12.24 -25.39 16.24
N LYS A 131 12.08 -26.02 17.41
CA LYS A 131 11.04 -27.04 17.61
C LYS A 131 9.68 -26.38 17.72
N VAL A 132 8.73 -26.84 16.91
CA VAL A 132 7.37 -26.28 16.85
C VAL A 132 6.42 -27.08 17.75
N ARG A 133 5.56 -26.38 18.49
CA ARG A 133 4.36 -26.92 19.14
C ARG A 133 3.14 -26.13 18.69
N THR A 134 2.01 -26.80 18.51
CA THR A 134 0.83 -26.19 17.89
C THR A 134 -0.37 -26.29 18.80
N ILE A 135 -1.11 -25.20 18.95
CA ILE A 135 -2.46 -25.19 19.53
C ILE A 135 -3.46 -25.50 18.40
N PRO A 136 -4.21 -26.60 18.46
CA PRO A 136 -5.17 -26.93 17.40
C PRO A 136 -6.38 -25.98 17.43
N PHE A 137 -6.97 -25.71 16.26
CA PHE A 137 -8.18 -24.89 16.15
C PHE A 137 -9.41 -25.45 16.89
N SER A 138 -9.41 -26.75 17.22
CA SER A 138 -10.44 -27.34 18.09
C SER A 138 -10.38 -26.81 19.53
N VAL A 139 -9.22 -26.30 19.96
CA VAL A 139 -8.99 -25.71 21.30
C VAL A 139 -9.04 -24.18 21.23
N MET A 140 -8.42 -23.58 20.20
CA MET A 140 -8.37 -22.12 20.02
C MET A 140 -8.77 -21.75 18.58
N PRO A 141 -10.07 -21.71 18.27
CA PRO A 141 -10.56 -21.22 16.97
C PRO A 141 -10.37 -19.71 16.86
N GLY A 142 -10.18 -19.22 15.64
CA GLY A 142 -10.10 -17.80 15.34
C GLY A 142 -8.94 -17.43 14.42
N ARG A 143 -9.02 -16.24 13.85
CA ARG A 143 -7.98 -15.68 12.96
C ARG A 143 -7.01 -14.84 13.79
N MET A 144 -5.96 -15.44 14.35
CA MET A 144 -5.08 -14.78 15.32
C MET A 144 -4.32 -13.59 14.69
N THR A 145 -4.59 -12.36 15.13
CA THR A 145 -3.99 -11.15 14.54
C THR A 145 -2.97 -10.48 15.46
N ALA A 146 -3.07 -10.68 16.78
CA ALA A 146 -2.06 -10.21 17.72
C ALA A 146 -1.82 -11.16 18.91
N THR A 147 -0.60 -11.10 19.45
CA THR A 147 -0.20 -11.74 20.71
C THR A 147 0.44 -10.69 21.60
N ALA A 148 0.04 -10.62 22.87
CA ALA A 148 0.52 -9.60 23.81
C ALA A 148 0.95 -10.21 25.15
N ARG A 149 1.85 -9.54 25.86
CA ARG A 149 2.26 -9.90 27.23
C ARG A 149 1.05 -9.91 28.16
N HIS A 150 0.98 -10.87 29.08
CA HIS A 150 -0.07 -10.92 30.09
C HIS A 150 0.07 -9.78 31.11
N LEU A 151 -1.05 -9.29 31.65
CA LEU A 151 -1.04 -8.15 32.58
C LEU A 151 -0.51 -8.53 33.97
N THR A 152 -0.88 -9.70 34.46
CA THR A 152 -0.64 -10.11 35.87
C THR A 152 0.27 -11.32 36.03
N ASP A 153 0.57 -12.02 34.93
CA ASP A 153 1.41 -13.23 34.89
C ASP A 153 2.21 -13.29 33.58
N PRO A 154 3.05 -12.28 33.32
CA PRO A 154 3.81 -12.20 32.07
C PRO A 154 4.89 -13.28 31.94
N GLU A 155 5.21 -14.02 33.00
CA GLU A 155 6.20 -15.10 32.94
C GLU A 155 5.63 -16.36 32.30
N ASN A 156 4.37 -16.68 32.59
CA ASN A 156 3.76 -17.96 32.21
C ASN A 156 2.64 -17.83 31.18
N MET A 157 2.08 -16.63 31.00
CA MET A 157 0.88 -16.40 30.19
C MET A 157 1.09 -15.34 29.11
N VAL A 158 0.36 -15.49 28.02
CA VAL A 158 0.20 -14.45 26.97
C VAL A 158 -1.27 -14.31 26.59
N TYR A 159 -1.63 -13.14 26.07
CA TYR A 159 -2.93 -12.94 25.42
C TYR A 159 -2.85 -13.20 23.93
N PHE A 160 -3.88 -13.84 23.38
CA PHE A 160 -4.14 -13.93 21.95
C PHE A 160 -5.40 -13.16 21.61
N TYR A 161 -5.32 -12.31 20.59
CA TYR A 161 -6.45 -11.57 20.07
C TYR A 161 -6.68 -11.93 18.60
N ASP A 162 -7.92 -12.26 18.28
CA ASP A 162 -8.29 -12.69 16.93
C ASP A 162 -9.02 -11.60 16.13
N MET A 163 -9.21 -11.86 14.84
CA MET A 163 -9.88 -10.93 13.94
C MET A 163 -11.37 -10.78 14.25
N GLU A 164 -12.02 -11.79 14.83
CA GLU A 164 -13.42 -11.70 15.23
C GLU A 164 -13.62 -10.91 16.53
N GLY A 165 -12.57 -10.68 17.31
CA GLY A 165 -12.56 -9.97 18.61
C GLY A 165 -12.54 -10.89 19.83
N MET A 166 -12.35 -12.19 19.68
CA MET A 166 -12.12 -13.12 20.79
C MET A 166 -10.76 -12.82 21.44
N LEU A 167 -10.75 -12.84 22.78
CA LEU A 167 -9.54 -12.71 23.60
C LEU A 167 -9.34 -13.99 24.40
N TYR A 168 -8.17 -14.59 24.24
CA TYR A 168 -7.74 -15.76 24.98
C TYR A 168 -6.53 -15.43 25.84
N GLU A 169 -6.35 -16.16 26.93
CA GLU A 169 -5.09 -16.28 27.65
C GLU A 169 -4.55 -17.70 27.47
N VAL A 170 -3.24 -17.81 27.30
CA VAL A 170 -2.58 -19.09 26.97
C VAL A 170 -1.33 -19.26 27.82
N ASN A 171 -1.22 -20.44 28.45
CA ASN A 171 0.00 -20.82 29.15
C ASN A 171 1.10 -21.22 28.16
N VAL A 172 2.23 -20.52 28.19
CA VAL A 172 3.31 -20.69 27.20
C VAL A 172 4.05 -22.02 27.32
N HIS A 173 3.93 -22.71 28.47
CA HIS A 173 4.58 -24.00 28.71
C HIS A 173 3.67 -25.18 28.37
N THR A 174 2.42 -25.17 28.84
CA THR A 174 1.48 -26.29 28.68
C THR A 174 0.59 -26.16 27.45
N LEU A 175 0.48 -24.96 26.87
CA LEU A 175 -0.49 -24.60 25.83
C LEU A 175 -1.96 -24.71 26.28
N ALA A 176 -2.22 -24.70 27.58
CA ALA A 176 -3.58 -24.59 28.09
C ALA A 176 -4.17 -23.22 27.71
N VAL A 177 -5.38 -23.24 27.14
CA VAL A 177 -6.08 -22.06 26.62
C VAL A 177 -7.31 -21.78 27.47
N ASN A 178 -7.50 -20.53 27.84
CA ASN A 178 -8.75 -20.04 28.44
C ASN A 178 -9.29 -18.87 27.63
N LYS A 179 -10.58 -18.90 27.28
CA LYS A 179 -11.23 -17.81 26.54
C LYS A 179 -11.81 -16.82 27.54
N LEU A 180 -11.29 -15.60 27.53
CA LEU A 180 -11.72 -14.53 28.43
C LEU A 180 -12.96 -13.79 27.90
N PHE A 181 -12.95 -13.45 26.61
CA PHE A 181 -14.04 -12.69 25.98
C PHE A 181 -14.31 -13.19 24.58
N HIS A 182 -15.58 -13.14 24.17
CA HIS A 182 -15.97 -13.45 22.79
C HIS A 182 -15.91 -12.22 21.87
N LYS A 183 -16.37 -11.05 22.36
CA LYS A 183 -16.31 -9.78 21.62
C LYS A 183 -16.36 -8.60 22.60
N PRO A 184 -15.25 -8.23 23.27
CA PRO A 184 -15.30 -7.26 24.35
C PRO A 184 -15.59 -5.83 23.88
N VAL A 185 -15.28 -5.50 22.62
CA VAL A 185 -15.37 -4.13 22.08
C VAL A 185 -15.90 -4.12 20.63
N PRO A 186 -16.43 -2.97 20.13
CA PRO A 186 -16.96 -2.82 18.77
C PRO A 186 -15.88 -2.96 17.69
N GLY A 187 -16.23 -2.64 16.44
CA GLY A 187 -15.34 -2.87 15.31
C GLY A 187 -15.34 -4.34 14.91
N TRP A 188 -15.19 -4.61 13.62
CA TRP A 188 -15.21 -5.98 13.18
C TRP A 188 -13.88 -6.66 13.34
N HIS A 189 -12.88 -6.20 12.58
CA HIS A 189 -11.64 -6.94 12.39
C HIS A 189 -10.67 -6.53 13.46
N GLY A 190 -10.43 -7.38 14.46
CA GLY A 190 -9.30 -7.25 15.36
C GLY A 190 -7.99 -7.32 14.58
N LYS A 191 -7.13 -6.31 14.70
CA LYS A 191 -5.89 -6.22 13.92
C LYS A 191 -4.62 -6.19 14.80
N GLY A 192 -4.66 -5.47 15.92
CA GLY A 192 -3.49 -5.27 16.78
C GLY A 192 -3.84 -5.35 18.26
N ALA A 193 -2.89 -5.80 19.08
CA ALA A 193 -3.00 -5.79 20.53
C ALA A 193 -1.61 -5.64 21.17
N TYR A 194 -1.53 -4.88 22.26
CA TYR A 194 -0.30 -4.65 23.01
C TYR A 194 -0.56 -4.36 24.48
N THR A 195 0.34 -4.81 25.35
CA THR A 195 0.25 -4.53 26.78
C THR A 195 1.32 -3.53 27.19
N ALA A 196 0.91 -2.39 27.74
CA ALA A 196 1.80 -1.38 28.30
C ALA A 196 1.06 -0.54 29.37
N GLN A 197 1.81 0.03 30.32
CA GLN A 197 1.27 0.94 31.34
C GLN A 197 0.05 0.36 32.10
N GLY A 198 0.09 -0.94 32.41
CA GLY A 198 -0.98 -1.65 33.12
C GLY A 198 -2.28 -1.84 32.32
N LYS A 199 -2.22 -1.70 31.00
CA LYS A 199 -3.37 -1.85 30.10
C LYS A 199 -3.04 -2.79 28.95
N LEU A 200 -3.94 -3.72 28.64
CA LEU A 200 -4.02 -4.36 27.33
C LEU A 200 -4.80 -3.43 26.41
N VAL A 201 -4.21 -3.03 25.30
CA VAL A 201 -4.84 -2.17 24.30
C VAL A 201 -5.08 -2.99 23.04
N VAL A 202 -6.27 -2.90 22.46
CA VAL A 202 -6.65 -3.58 21.21
C VAL A 202 -7.14 -2.59 20.17
N ALA A 203 -6.86 -2.90 18.90
CA ALA A 203 -7.26 -2.14 17.73
C ALA A 203 -8.12 -2.99 16.80
N ASN A 204 -9.29 -2.47 16.43
CA ASN A 204 -10.14 -3.06 15.40
C ASN A 204 -10.38 -2.06 14.27
N ASN A 205 -10.42 -2.56 13.04
CA ASN A 205 -10.84 -1.78 11.87
C ASN A 205 -12.21 -2.26 11.34
N GLY A 206 -12.89 -1.35 10.63
CA GLY A 206 -14.05 -1.64 9.80
C GLY A 206 -15.33 -2.09 10.54
N GLU A 207 -16.50 -1.85 9.93
CA GLU A 207 -17.81 -2.36 10.40
C GLU A 207 -18.78 -2.54 9.21
N GLU A 208 -18.96 -3.78 8.72
CA GLU A 208 -19.81 -4.09 7.55
C GLU A 208 -20.39 -5.54 7.54
N ALA A 209 -21.46 -5.87 8.28
CA ALA A 209 -21.81 -7.24 8.76
C ALA A 209 -21.47 -8.50 7.88
N VAL A 210 -20.56 -9.38 8.35
CA VAL A 210 -20.39 -10.82 7.98
C VAL A 210 -20.93 -11.68 9.12
N PHE A 211 -20.81 -11.20 10.35
CA PHE A 211 -21.60 -11.67 11.49
C PHE A 211 -22.20 -10.49 12.25
N LYS A 212 -23.30 -10.75 12.97
CA LYS A 212 -24.07 -9.72 13.66
C LYS A 212 -23.46 -9.43 15.04
N ILE A 213 -22.80 -8.29 15.18
CA ILE A 213 -22.43 -7.75 16.50
C ILE A 213 -23.68 -7.14 17.13
N THR A 214 -24.01 -7.54 18.35
CA THR A 214 -25.09 -6.94 19.15
C THR A 214 -24.52 -6.27 20.40
N LYS A 215 -25.26 -5.31 20.96
CA LYS A 215 -24.79 -4.53 22.11
C LYS A 215 -24.52 -5.39 23.34
N ASP A 216 -25.30 -6.44 23.54
CA ASP A 216 -25.18 -7.41 24.64
C ASP A 216 -23.90 -8.26 24.58
N MET A 217 -23.24 -8.36 23.43
CA MET A 217 -21.93 -9.02 23.33
C MET A 217 -20.80 -8.19 23.94
N LEU A 218 -20.96 -6.86 23.95
CA LEU A 218 -19.88 -5.90 24.22
C LEU A 218 -19.70 -5.65 25.72
N GLN A 219 -18.45 -5.59 26.16
CA GLN A 219 -18.09 -5.16 27.52
C GLN A 219 -17.96 -3.63 27.61
N ALA A 220 -17.62 -2.96 26.49
CA ALA A 220 -17.61 -1.51 26.38
C ALA A 220 -17.99 -1.05 24.97
N GLY A 221 -18.48 0.18 24.85
CA GLY A 221 -18.87 0.78 23.57
C GLY A 221 -20.30 0.47 23.14
N ASN A 222 -20.62 0.87 21.91
CA ASN A 222 -21.95 0.69 21.29
C ASN A 222 -21.80 0.33 19.81
N LEU A 223 -22.90 0.01 19.13
CA LEU A 223 -22.95 -0.12 17.68
C LEU A 223 -22.59 1.22 16.98
N PRO A 224 -22.11 1.21 15.73
CA PRO A 224 -21.66 2.44 15.05
C PRO A 224 -22.85 3.35 14.80
N GLN A 225 -22.74 4.64 15.14
CA GLN A 225 -23.84 5.60 14.92
C GLN A 225 -23.76 6.28 13.56
N ASN A 226 -22.58 6.27 12.93
CA ASN A 226 -22.32 6.90 11.64
C ASN A 226 -21.10 6.24 10.96
N ASN A 227 -20.77 6.72 9.76
CA ASN A 227 -19.67 6.16 8.96
C ASN A 227 -18.26 6.44 9.53
N GLU A 228 -18.09 7.42 10.42
CA GLU A 228 -16.80 7.68 11.05
C GLU A 228 -16.57 6.78 12.28
N GLU A 229 -17.61 6.22 12.89
CA GLU A 229 -17.51 5.36 14.07
C GLU A 229 -17.28 3.87 13.76
N LYS A 230 -16.64 3.57 12.63
CA LYS A 230 -16.36 2.19 12.23
C LYS A 230 -14.96 1.77 12.71
N GLY A 231 -14.89 0.79 13.60
CA GLY A 231 -13.64 0.37 14.25
C GLY A 231 -13.51 0.94 15.66
N VAL A 232 -12.44 0.55 16.35
CA VAL A 232 -12.19 0.98 17.73
C VAL A 232 -10.72 0.87 18.13
N LEU A 233 -10.28 1.79 18.99
CA LEU A 233 -9.16 1.60 19.90
C LEU A 233 -9.71 1.51 21.32
N ALA A 234 -9.35 0.47 22.06
CA ALA A 234 -9.86 0.25 23.42
C ALA A 234 -8.79 -0.30 24.34
N SER A 235 -8.95 -0.06 25.64
CA SER A 235 -8.04 -0.56 26.67
C SER A 235 -8.76 -1.36 27.75
N TRP A 236 -8.10 -2.38 28.29
CA TRP A 236 -8.53 -3.18 29.43
C TRP A 236 -7.44 -3.20 30.49
N ASP A 237 -7.80 -2.90 31.74
CA ASP A 237 -6.87 -2.86 32.88
C ASP A 237 -6.80 -4.17 33.69
N GLY A 238 -7.38 -5.25 33.14
CA GLY A 238 -7.59 -6.52 33.85
C GLY A 238 -8.93 -6.61 34.57
N LYS A 239 -9.70 -5.52 34.64
CA LYS A 239 -11.02 -5.46 35.30
C LYS A 239 -12.10 -4.86 34.39
N LYS A 240 -11.82 -3.73 33.75
CA LYS A 240 -12.80 -2.94 33.00
C LYS A 240 -12.27 -2.55 31.61
N TRP A 241 -13.14 -2.67 30.62
CA TRP A 241 -12.90 -2.18 29.27
C TRP A 241 -13.29 -0.71 29.13
N GLU A 242 -12.48 0.05 28.41
CA GLU A 242 -12.70 1.47 28.12
C GLU A 242 -12.45 1.76 26.64
N ILE A 243 -13.36 2.52 26.03
CA ILE A 243 -13.20 3.00 24.65
C ILE A 243 -12.27 4.20 24.66
N VAL A 244 -11.16 4.11 23.94
CA VAL A 244 -10.25 5.24 23.71
C VAL A 244 -10.79 6.09 22.58
N GLU A 245 -11.14 5.47 21.45
CA GLU A 245 -11.65 6.19 20.28
C GLU A 245 -12.39 5.24 19.32
N ARG A 246 -13.48 5.72 18.71
CA ARG A 246 -14.20 5.01 17.64
C ARG A 246 -13.76 5.51 16.27
N ARG A 247 -12.73 4.88 15.72
CA ARG A 247 -12.18 5.07 14.37
C ARG A 247 -11.53 3.76 13.91
N GLN A 248 -11.10 3.68 12.67
CA GLN A 248 -10.43 2.50 12.13
C GLN A 248 -8.98 2.46 12.63
N PHE A 249 -8.58 1.41 13.34
CA PHE A 249 -7.20 1.21 13.82
C PHE A 249 -6.65 -0.16 13.40
N THR A 250 -5.37 -0.24 13.07
CA THR A 250 -4.74 -1.45 12.48
C THR A 250 -3.64 -2.07 13.32
N ASP A 251 -2.94 -1.29 14.14
CA ASP A 251 -1.82 -1.82 14.91
C ASP A 251 -1.72 -1.13 16.27
N VAL A 252 -1.16 -1.87 17.22
CA VAL A 252 -0.82 -1.38 18.55
C VAL A 252 0.55 -1.96 18.90
N THR A 253 1.49 -1.09 19.25
CA THR A 253 2.88 -1.48 19.49
C THR A 253 3.57 -0.42 20.35
N GLY A 254 4.88 -0.55 20.55
CA GLY A 254 5.69 0.44 21.25
C GLY A 254 7.17 0.21 20.99
N PRO A 255 8.05 0.91 21.73
CA PRO A 255 9.51 0.75 21.62
C PRO A 255 10.00 -0.70 21.78
N GLY A 256 9.25 -1.57 22.46
CA GLY A 256 9.59 -2.99 22.59
C GLY A 256 9.28 -3.84 21.36
N GLY A 257 8.47 -3.34 20.43
CA GLY A 257 8.04 -4.06 19.23
C GLY A 257 7.49 -5.44 19.57
N ILE A 258 7.86 -6.44 18.76
CA ILE A 258 7.43 -7.84 18.90
C ILE A 258 7.90 -8.54 20.19
N TYR A 259 8.76 -7.92 20.98
CA TYR A 259 9.17 -8.46 22.28
C TYR A 259 8.25 -8.00 23.42
N GLY A 260 7.23 -7.20 23.14
CA GLY A 260 6.37 -6.59 24.15
C GLY A 260 7.06 -5.45 24.92
N SER A 261 6.26 -4.70 25.69
CA SER A 261 6.73 -3.48 26.35
C SER A 261 7.95 -3.78 27.23
N PRO A 262 9.05 -3.01 27.13
CA PRO A 262 10.22 -3.17 28.00
C PRO A 262 9.89 -2.97 29.47
N ASP A 263 9.01 -2.01 29.78
CA ASP A 263 8.53 -1.72 31.13
C ASP A 263 7.13 -1.06 31.14
N ASN A 264 6.62 -0.73 32.32
CA ASN A 264 5.32 -0.10 32.52
C ASN A 264 5.31 1.43 32.35
N LYS A 265 6.44 2.07 32.05
CA LYS A 265 6.54 3.51 31.76
C LYS A 265 6.70 3.81 30.28
N THR A 266 7.04 2.79 29.51
CA THR A 266 7.29 2.90 28.08
C THR A 266 6.02 3.39 27.35
N PRO A 267 6.14 4.36 26.42
CA PRO A 267 5.02 4.78 25.59
C PRO A 267 4.46 3.64 24.73
N LEU A 268 3.18 3.73 24.43
CA LEU A 268 2.50 2.86 23.47
C LEU A 268 2.00 3.70 22.30
N TRP A 269 2.09 3.13 21.10
CA TRP A 269 1.65 3.74 19.86
C TRP A 269 0.57 2.90 19.20
N SER A 270 -0.38 3.56 18.54
CA SER A 270 -1.33 2.90 17.66
C SER A 270 -1.53 3.73 16.40
N ILE A 271 -1.73 3.04 15.28
CA ILE A 271 -1.98 3.67 13.98
C ILE A 271 -3.34 3.29 13.44
N GLY A 272 -3.95 4.24 12.76
CA GLY A 272 -5.29 4.14 12.20
C GLY A 272 -5.54 5.21 11.16
N TRP A 273 -6.79 5.40 10.78
CA TRP A 273 -7.19 6.44 9.84
C TRP A 273 -8.64 6.85 10.02
N ASP A 274 -8.96 8.01 9.47
CA ASP A 274 -10.32 8.45 9.20
C ASP A 274 -10.37 9.05 7.79
N LYS A 275 -11.48 9.70 7.42
CA LYS A 275 -11.60 10.37 6.11
C LYS A 275 -10.47 11.39 5.87
N ARG A 276 -10.03 12.08 6.93
CA ARG A 276 -9.15 13.24 6.88
C ARG A 276 -7.68 12.86 6.67
N SER A 277 -7.20 11.87 7.42
CA SER A 277 -5.77 11.56 7.50
C SER A 277 -5.47 10.20 8.14
N VAL A 278 -4.19 9.81 8.13
CA VAL A 278 -3.68 8.80 9.07
C VAL A 278 -3.72 9.37 10.49
N ILE A 279 -4.03 8.52 11.46
CA ILE A 279 -4.08 8.80 12.89
C ILE A 279 -2.92 8.05 13.56
N LEU A 280 -2.10 8.76 14.35
CA LEU A 280 -1.11 8.20 15.24
C LEU A 280 -1.51 8.54 16.68
N LYS A 281 -1.85 7.51 17.45
CA LYS A 281 -2.17 7.62 18.88
C LYS A 281 -0.93 7.33 19.70
N LEU A 282 -0.75 8.12 20.76
CA LEU A 282 0.31 7.97 21.73
C LEU A 282 -0.32 7.84 23.13
N LEU A 283 -0.06 6.73 23.81
CA LEU A 283 -0.28 6.59 25.24
C LEU A 283 1.05 6.85 25.95
N ASP A 284 1.11 7.94 26.71
CA ASP A 284 2.30 8.33 27.45
C ASP A 284 1.91 8.83 28.84
N ASN A 285 2.53 8.28 29.88
CA ASN A 285 2.20 8.52 31.29
C ASN A 285 0.69 8.42 31.59
N GLY A 286 0.03 7.39 31.06
CA GLY A 286 -1.40 7.13 31.26
C GLY A 286 -2.35 8.05 30.49
N GLN A 287 -1.85 8.94 29.65
CA GLN A 287 -2.64 9.91 28.88
C GLN A 287 -2.56 9.63 27.38
N TRP A 288 -3.69 9.76 26.68
CA TRP A 288 -3.77 9.60 25.23
C TRP A 288 -3.60 10.94 24.49
N TYR A 289 -2.78 10.92 23.45
CA TYR A 289 -2.56 12.04 22.54
C TYR A 289 -2.77 11.57 21.09
N THR A 290 -3.19 12.49 20.23
CA THR A 290 -3.40 12.24 18.79
C THR A 290 -2.45 13.10 17.97
N TYR A 291 -1.87 12.50 16.94
CA TYR A 291 -1.10 13.13 15.89
C TYR A 291 -1.64 12.64 14.55
N ARG A 292 -1.45 13.42 13.49
CA ARG A 292 -1.98 13.11 12.16
C ARG A 292 -0.91 13.19 11.09
N LEU A 293 -0.99 12.29 10.11
CA LEU A 293 -0.04 12.18 9.00
C LEU A 293 -0.78 12.11 7.66
N PRO A 294 -0.16 12.56 6.55
CA PRO A 294 -0.76 12.45 5.22
C PRO A 294 -0.96 11.01 4.79
N LYS A 295 -1.94 10.80 3.91
CA LYS A 295 -2.10 9.56 3.16
C LYS A 295 -1.40 9.70 1.81
N ALA A 296 -0.55 8.74 1.43
CA ALA A 296 0.05 8.75 0.09
C ALA A 296 -0.90 8.23 -0.98
N ALA A 297 -1.85 7.38 -0.60
CA ALA A 297 -2.91 6.89 -1.45
C ALA A 297 -4.23 6.80 -0.68
N HIS A 298 -5.31 7.22 -1.33
CA HIS A 298 -6.68 7.04 -0.86
C HIS A 298 -7.31 5.74 -1.40
N THR A 299 -6.52 4.91 -2.09
CA THR A 299 -6.91 3.55 -2.51
C THR A 299 -7.14 2.61 -1.33
N TYR A 300 -6.69 2.99 -0.13
CA TYR A 300 -6.79 2.26 1.13
C TYR A 300 -8.00 2.67 1.99
N ASP A 301 -8.77 3.69 1.59
CA ASP A 301 -9.81 4.33 2.42
C ASP A 301 -11.09 3.50 2.64
N HIS A 302 -11.05 2.18 2.40
CA HIS A 302 -12.26 1.39 2.50
C HIS A 302 -12.80 1.30 3.93
N ARG A 303 -14.10 1.57 4.08
CA ARG A 303 -14.80 1.64 5.36
C ARG A 303 -15.00 0.29 6.04
N GLY A 304 -14.97 -0.81 5.26
CA GLY A 304 -14.99 -2.17 5.77
C GLY A 304 -13.63 -2.66 6.31
N GLY A 305 -12.54 -1.94 6.01
CA GLY A 305 -11.20 -2.24 6.53
C GLY A 305 -10.43 -3.35 5.81
N TRP A 306 -10.97 -3.90 4.70
CA TRP A 306 -10.39 -5.00 3.90
C TRP A 306 -9.05 -4.64 3.22
N TYR A 307 -8.86 -3.37 2.81
CA TYR A 307 -7.67 -2.93 2.05
C TYR A 307 -6.47 -2.57 2.92
N THR A 308 -6.56 -2.81 4.23
CA THR A 308 -5.57 -2.38 5.20
C THR A 308 -5.25 -3.54 6.13
N GLU A 309 -4.65 -4.58 5.54
CA GLU A 309 -4.16 -5.75 6.25
C GLU A 309 -2.84 -5.42 6.98
N TRP A 310 -3.03 -5.05 8.24
CA TRP A 310 -2.01 -4.86 9.26
C TRP A 310 -0.76 -4.00 8.92
N PRO A 311 -0.90 -2.75 8.44
CA PRO A 311 0.22 -1.80 8.46
C PRO A 311 0.84 -1.71 9.86
N ARG A 312 2.17 -1.55 9.96
CA ARG A 312 2.94 -1.74 11.20
C ARG A 312 3.83 -0.56 11.55
N ILE A 313 4.19 -0.47 12.83
CA ILE A 313 5.44 0.16 13.29
C ILE A 313 6.38 -0.92 13.84
N ARG A 314 7.54 -1.14 13.20
CA ARG A 314 8.46 -2.22 13.60
C ARG A 314 9.93 -1.92 13.32
N GLU A 315 10.82 -2.51 14.13
CA GLU A 315 12.27 -2.40 13.97
C GLU A 315 12.75 -3.13 12.72
N VAL A 316 13.60 -2.47 11.94
CA VAL A 316 14.22 -2.98 10.70
C VAL A 316 15.74 -2.92 10.78
N GLY A 317 16.29 -3.14 11.98
CA GLY A 317 17.73 -3.24 12.23
C GLY A 317 18.43 -1.89 12.32
N ASN A 318 19.71 -1.91 12.73
CA ASN A 318 20.56 -0.70 12.85
C ASN A 318 19.92 0.45 13.65
N GLY A 319 19.09 0.13 14.64
CA GLY A 319 18.37 1.12 15.46
C GLY A 319 17.25 1.87 14.72
N LYS A 320 16.84 1.43 13.53
CA LYS A 320 15.78 2.03 12.72
C LYS A 320 14.44 1.34 12.96
N MET A 321 13.39 2.14 13.09
CA MET A 321 12.01 1.67 13.00
C MET A 321 11.40 2.18 11.71
N LEU A 322 10.63 1.34 11.06
CA LEU A 322 9.83 1.68 9.91
C LEU A 322 8.36 1.72 10.36
N MET A 323 7.65 2.76 9.97
CA MET A 323 6.19 2.79 10.02
C MET A 323 5.66 2.75 8.60
N ASP A 324 4.70 1.88 8.33
CA ASP A 324 3.94 1.86 7.10
C ASP A 324 2.46 2.17 7.38
N MET A 325 1.85 3.04 6.57
CA MET A 325 0.40 3.28 6.55
C MET A 325 -0.01 4.06 5.30
N HIS A 326 -1.10 3.61 4.64
CA HIS A 326 -1.69 4.29 3.47
C HIS A 326 -0.67 4.62 2.36
N ALA A 327 0.08 3.59 1.96
CA ALA A 327 1.11 3.63 0.92
C ALA A 327 2.31 4.56 1.21
N MET A 328 2.53 4.95 2.47
CA MET A 328 3.65 5.80 2.89
C MET A 328 4.47 5.10 3.97
N MET A 329 5.78 5.03 3.72
CA MET A 329 6.76 4.60 4.71
C MET A 329 7.40 5.80 5.41
N TYR A 330 7.64 5.66 6.71
CA TYR A 330 8.29 6.66 7.55
C TYR A 330 9.47 6.07 8.34
N ASP A 331 10.56 6.82 8.45
CA ASP A 331 11.56 6.64 9.51
C ASP A 331 10.91 7.04 10.81
N PHE A 332 10.56 6.05 11.62
CA PHE A 332 9.83 6.27 12.86
C PHE A 332 10.82 6.33 14.03
N PRO A 333 10.79 7.39 14.86
CA PRO A 333 11.70 7.50 15.97
C PRO A 333 11.27 6.56 17.10
N LYS A 334 12.12 5.61 17.48
CA LYS A 334 11.88 4.71 18.62
C LYS A 334 11.64 5.44 19.95
N THR A 335 12.06 6.71 20.04
CA THR A 335 11.93 7.59 21.20
C THR A 335 10.67 8.48 21.15
N PHE A 336 9.72 8.19 20.25
CA PHE A 336 8.49 8.96 20.12
C PHE A 336 7.68 8.95 21.42
N SER A 337 7.54 10.13 22.01
CA SER A 337 6.87 10.37 23.29
C SER A 337 6.26 11.77 23.30
N ARG A 338 5.57 12.14 24.37
CA ARG A 338 4.93 13.45 24.45
C ARG A 338 5.95 14.58 24.54
N ALA A 339 7.06 14.33 25.27
CA ALA A 339 8.18 15.26 25.40
C ALA A 339 9.08 15.28 24.15
N ASN A 340 9.07 14.20 23.36
CA ASN A 340 9.85 14.06 22.14
C ASN A 340 9.01 13.42 21.02
N SER A 341 8.14 14.23 20.43
CA SER A 341 7.32 13.90 19.26
C SER A 341 7.95 14.35 17.93
N GLY A 342 9.24 14.70 17.93
CA GLY A 342 10.01 15.00 16.73
C GLY A 342 10.57 13.74 16.06
N GLY A 343 11.12 13.89 14.85
CA GLY A 343 11.95 12.86 14.21
C GLY A 343 11.24 11.92 13.24
N ILE A 344 9.90 11.95 13.14
CA ILE A 344 9.20 11.25 12.06
C ILE A 344 9.57 11.90 10.73
N ALA A 345 10.05 11.09 9.78
CA ALA A 345 10.40 11.56 8.44
C ALA A 345 9.82 10.61 7.38
N PRO A 346 9.04 11.09 6.40
CA PRO A 346 8.60 10.27 5.29
C PRO A 346 9.81 9.82 4.46
N LEU A 347 9.82 8.54 4.06
CA LEU A 347 10.90 7.92 3.30
C LEU A 347 10.56 7.76 1.83
N ASN A 348 9.37 7.21 1.57
CA ASN A 348 8.86 6.95 0.24
C ASN A 348 7.36 6.71 0.26
N THR A 349 6.78 6.68 -0.92
CA THR A 349 5.50 6.03 -1.18
C THR A 349 5.72 4.72 -1.94
N HIS A 350 4.90 3.71 -1.70
CA HIS A 350 5.02 2.40 -2.35
C HIS A 350 3.74 1.97 -3.06
N LEU A 351 3.86 0.95 -3.92
CA LEU A 351 2.75 0.31 -4.63
C LEU A 351 2.37 -1.05 -4.02
N ARG A 352 3.32 -1.71 -3.34
CA ARG A 352 3.14 -3.04 -2.74
C ARG A 352 2.06 -3.10 -1.67
N TYR A 353 1.38 -4.23 -1.54
CA TYR A 353 0.72 -4.60 -0.29
C TYR A 353 1.74 -5.07 0.73
N ILE A 354 1.81 -4.45 1.91
CA ILE A 354 2.82 -4.76 2.93
C ILE A 354 2.16 -5.14 4.28
N PRO A 355 2.00 -6.45 4.57
CA PRO A 355 1.48 -6.89 5.87
C PRO A 355 2.50 -6.84 7.01
N ASP A 356 3.81 -7.01 6.72
CA ASP A 356 4.86 -7.06 7.74
C ASP A 356 6.26 -6.84 7.14
N PHE A 357 7.22 -6.48 8.01
CA PHE A 357 8.62 -6.30 7.64
C PHE A 357 9.56 -6.52 8.84
N CYS A 358 10.81 -6.91 8.58
CA CYS A 358 11.83 -7.08 9.63
C CYS A 358 13.25 -6.88 9.08
N ASN A 359 14.26 -6.99 9.96
CA ASN A 359 15.64 -7.14 9.54
C ASN A 359 16.10 -8.59 9.71
N TRP A 360 16.63 -9.17 8.64
CA TRP A 360 17.20 -10.51 8.64
C TRP A 360 18.40 -10.57 7.70
N ASN A 361 19.49 -11.21 8.13
CA ASN A 361 20.76 -11.27 7.39
C ASN A 361 21.25 -9.91 6.87
N ASN A 362 21.14 -8.89 7.72
CA ASN A 362 21.53 -7.49 7.42
C ASN A 362 20.78 -6.90 6.20
N GLN A 363 19.58 -7.38 5.93
CA GLN A 363 18.68 -6.85 4.92
C GLN A 363 17.33 -6.53 5.55
N ILE A 364 16.70 -5.48 5.03
CA ILE A 364 15.27 -5.28 5.24
C ILE A 364 14.54 -6.33 4.41
N VAL A 365 13.68 -7.09 5.06
CA VAL A 365 12.79 -8.06 4.42
C VAL A 365 11.36 -7.56 4.57
N ILE A 366 10.62 -7.50 3.47
CA ILE A 366 9.23 -7.06 3.38
C ILE A 366 8.39 -8.25 2.91
N ALA A 367 7.34 -8.56 3.66
CA ALA A 367 6.30 -9.50 3.27
C ALA A 367 5.28 -8.83 2.38
N THR A 368 4.65 -9.60 1.48
CA THR A 368 3.65 -9.07 0.55
C THR A 368 2.34 -9.86 0.55
N ASP A 369 1.30 -9.22 0.00
CA ASP A 369 0.08 -9.85 -0.48
C ASP A 369 -0.21 -9.38 -1.92
N GLU A 370 0.33 -10.13 -2.90
CA GLU A 370 0.46 -9.64 -4.28
C GLU A 370 -0.67 -10.13 -5.20
N THR A 371 -0.71 -11.43 -5.49
CA THR A 371 -1.69 -11.97 -6.42
C THR A 371 -2.75 -12.76 -5.67
N THR A 372 -3.96 -12.21 -5.65
CA THR A 372 -5.19 -12.88 -5.20
C THR A 372 -6.03 -13.34 -6.40
N VAL A 373 -6.92 -14.31 -6.17
CA VAL A 373 -7.93 -14.78 -7.13
C VAL A 373 -9.35 -14.38 -6.72
N LEU A 374 -9.51 -13.63 -5.61
CA LEU A 374 -10.79 -13.22 -5.01
C LEU A 374 -11.80 -12.67 -6.04
N GLU A 375 -11.34 -11.84 -6.97
CA GLU A 375 -12.13 -11.34 -8.11
C GLU A 375 -11.21 -11.01 -9.29
N ASN A 376 -10.18 -11.85 -9.52
CA ASN A 376 -9.14 -11.61 -10.52
C ASN A 376 -9.18 -12.66 -11.66
N PRO A 377 -9.86 -12.41 -12.80
CA PRO A 377 -9.94 -13.33 -13.97
C PRO A 377 -8.62 -13.78 -14.55
N LEU A 378 -7.57 -13.04 -14.28
CA LEU A 378 -6.28 -13.24 -14.90
C LEU A 378 -5.25 -13.82 -13.93
N ALA A 379 -5.66 -14.20 -12.72
CA ALA A 379 -4.86 -14.99 -11.81
C ALA A 379 -5.42 -16.43 -11.77
N GLY A 380 -4.58 -17.41 -12.10
CA GLY A 380 -4.95 -18.82 -11.98
C GLY A 380 -4.80 -19.37 -10.56
N ARG A 381 -3.97 -18.74 -9.74
CA ARG A 381 -3.61 -19.19 -8.38
C ARG A 381 -3.14 -17.99 -7.55
N ALA A 382 -3.51 -17.98 -6.27
CA ALA A 382 -3.01 -16.99 -5.32
C ALA A 382 -1.56 -17.26 -4.92
N GLN A 383 -0.75 -16.20 -4.86
CA GLN A 383 0.68 -16.30 -4.61
C GLN A 383 1.29 -14.95 -4.20
N SER A 384 2.31 -15.01 -3.33
CA SER A 384 3.04 -13.84 -2.80
C SER A 384 4.51 -14.20 -2.57
N ASN A 385 5.33 -13.20 -2.27
CA ASN A 385 6.76 -13.39 -2.05
C ASN A 385 7.31 -12.42 -0.99
N LEU A 386 8.61 -12.45 -0.80
CA LEU A 386 9.36 -11.52 0.01
C LEU A 386 10.17 -10.58 -0.89
N TRP A 387 10.32 -9.35 -0.45
CA TRP A 387 11.30 -8.41 -1.00
C TRP A 387 12.46 -8.23 -0.02
N PHE A 388 13.69 -8.24 -0.54
CA PHE A 388 14.92 -8.07 0.20
C PHE A 388 15.67 -6.85 -0.32
N GLY A 389 16.11 -5.98 0.58
CA GLY A 389 16.92 -4.84 0.20
C GLY A 389 17.51 -4.11 1.39
N GLN A 390 17.89 -2.86 1.16
CA GLN A 390 18.53 -1.98 2.12
C GLN A 390 17.69 -0.73 2.34
N TRP A 391 17.97 -0.02 3.44
CA TRP A 391 17.33 1.25 3.76
C TRP A 391 17.48 2.29 2.63
N SER A 392 18.60 2.27 1.90
CA SER A 392 18.83 3.13 0.74
C SER A 392 17.91 2.81 -0.42
N ASP A 393 17.54 1.54 -0.61
CA ASP A 393 16.71 1.10 -1.74
C ASP A 393 15.29 1.63 -1.59
N LEU A 394 14.78 1.70 -0.36
CA LEU A 394 13.48 2.30 -0.03
C LEU A 394 13.38 3.75 -0.50
N LYS A 395 14.49 4.50 -0.53
CA LYS A 395 14.53 5.90 -1.00
C LYS A 395 14.48 6.03 -2.53
N THR A 396 14.57 4.90 -3.24
CA THR A 396 14.49 4.86 -4.72
C THR A 396 13.09 4.52 -5.22
N TRP A 397 12.15 4.28 -4.32
CA TRP A 397 10.74 4.07 -4.62
C TRP A 397 10.04 5.42 -4.81
N GLY A 398 8.71 5.46 -4.70
CA GLY A 398 7.91 6.66 -4.89
C GLY A 398 8.29 7.80 -3.95
N SER A 399 8.21 9.04 -4.42
CA SER A 399 8.67 10.21 -3.67
C SER A 399 7.64 10.55 -2.61
N PRO A 400 8.07 10.91 -1.37
CA PRO A 400 7.18 11.36 -0.30
C PRO A 400 6.13 12.38 -0.75
N THR A 401 4.94 11.89 -1.07
CA THR A 401 3.83 12.67 -1.62
C THR A 401 2.57 12.14 -0.99
N GLY A 402 1.70 13.05 -0.55
CA GLY A 402 0.50 12.66 0.16
C GLY A 402 -0.31 13.87 0.58
N TRP A 403 -1.53 13.61 1.01
CA TRP A 403 -2.47 14.67 1.32
C TRP A 403 -3.44 14.22 2.40
N GLY A 404 -4.12 15.20 2.99
CA GLY A 404 -4.91 15.02 4.20
C GLY A 404 -4.82 16.24 5.11
N GLY A 405 -5.52 16.21 6.24
CA GLY A 405 -5.43 17.28 7.22
C GLY A 405 -6.11 16.95 8.53
N PRO A 406 -6.08 17.86 9.50
CA PRO A 406 -6.83 17.66 10.73
C PRO A 406 -8.32 18.00 10.60
N TRP A 407 -8.74 18.76 9.58
CA TRP A 407 -10.15 19.10 9.34
C TRP A 407 -10.55 18.92 7.87
N GLU A 408 -11.67 18.23 7.64
CA GLU A 408 -12.33 18.02 6.36
C GLU A 408 -13.84 18.20 6.55
N LYS A 409 -14.31 19.45 6.37
CA LYS A 409 -15.70 19.85 6.59
C LYS A 409 -16.20 19.49 8.00
N ASP A 410 -15.39 19.82 9.00
CA ASP A 410 -15.64 19.44 10.39
C ASP A 410 -16.15 20.60 11.23
N ALA A 411 -17.00 20.27 12.20
CA ALA A 411 -17.37 21.22 13.24
C ALA A 411 -16.17 21.48 14.16
N VAL A 412 -15.74 22.73 14.23
CA VAL A 412 -14.61 23.18 15.06
C VAL A 412 -15.07 24.21 16.07
N LYS A 413 -14.43 24.20 17.24
CA LYS A 413 -14.72 25.13 18.33
C LYS A 413 -13.71 26.27 18.36
N ALA A 414 -14.20 27.48 18.62
CA ALA A 414 -13.39 28.67 18.73
C ALA A 414 -12.24 28.46 19.73
N ASN A 415 -11.03 28.84 19.32
CA ASN A 415 -9.80 28.83 20.09
C ASN A 415 -9.32 27.43 20.55
N ILE A 416 -9.96 26.35 20.10
CA ILE A 416 -9.50 24.98 20.35
C ILE A 416 -8.57 24.55 19.21
N PRO A 417 -7.30 24.22 19.49
CA PRO A 417 -6.39 23.73 18.46
C PRO A 417 -6.84 22.39 17.90
N SER A 418 -6.64 22.22 16.59
CA SER A 418 -6.71 20.91 15.94
C SER A 418 -5.65 19.95 16.48
N ASP A 419 -5.79 18.67 16.14
CA ASP A 419 -4.69 17.71 16.27
C ASP A 419 -3.45 18.22 15.50
N PRO A 420 -2.22 17.96 16.01
CA PRO A 420 -0.98 18.18 15.28
C PRO A 420 -0.93 17.38 13.99
N TYR A 421 -0.54 18.03 12.89
CA TYR A 421 -0.37 17.43 11.58
C TYR A 421 1.08 17.52 11.10
N LEU A 422 1.65 16.40 10.65
CA LEU A 422 3.06 16.33 10.25
C LEU A 422 3.31 17.20 9.00
N ILE A 423 4.30 18.09 9.06
CA ILE A 423 4.70 18.95 7.92
C ILE A 423 6.19 18.85 7.57
N ASN A 424 6.95 18.04 8.30
CA ASN A 424 8.37 17.84 8.05
C ASN A 424 8.62 16.78 6.97
N GLY A 425 9.70 16.96 6.20
CA GLY A 425 10.17 15.99 5.21
C GLY A 425 9.48 16.02 3.85
N PHE A 426 8.74 17.07 3.54
CA PHE A 426 8.11 17.29 2.22
C PHE A 426 8.66 18.55 1.56
N ASP A 427 8.92 18.50 0.25
CA ASP A 427 9.53 19.62 -0.49
C ASP A 427 8.52 20.75 -0.71
N ASN A 428 7.31 20.43 -1.18
CA ASN A 428 6.23 21.40 -1.34
C ASN A 428 5.12 21.13 -0.34
N ARG A 429 4.58 22.22 0.24
CA ARG A 429 3.58 22.18 1.30
C ARG A 429 2.50 23.21 1.04
N LEU A 430 1.34 22.74 0.61
CA LEU A 430 0.19 23.56 0.27
C LEU A 430 -0.92 23.32 1.28
N LEU A 431 -1.45 24.40 1.84
CA LEU A 431 -2.62 24.39 2.70
C LEU A 431 -3.84 24.88 1.90
N HIS A 432 -4.93 24.12 1.94
CA HIS A 432 -6.27 24.49 1.50
C HIS A 432 -7.13 24.84 2.72
N LEU A 433 -7.88 25.92 2.62
CA LEU A 433 -8.73 26.45 3.69
C LEU A 433 -10.12 26.76 3.17
N LEU A 434 -11.12 26.40 3.97
CA LEU A 434 -12.51 26.76 3.79
C LEU A 434 -13.18 26.87 5.16
N ALA A 435 -14.13 27.78 5.30
CA ALA A 435 -15.01 27.86 6.47
C ALA A 435 -16.42 28.29 6.04
N ASP A 436 -17.45 27.78 6.70
CA ASP A 436 -18.85 28.15 6.44
C ASP A 436 -19.19 29.59 6.86
N LYS A 437 -18.32 30.20 7.67
CA LYS A 437 -18.47 31.56 8.22
C LYS A 437 -17.18 32.35 8.07
N GLN A 438 -17.29 33.68 8.10
CA GLN A 438 -16.13 34.55 8.18
C GLN A 438 -15.40 34.34 9.51
N THR A 439 -14.16 33.87 9.46
CA THR A 439 -13.35 33.49 10.61
C THR A 439 -11.87 33.75 10.34
N THR A 440 -11.08 33.95 11.39
CA THR A 440 -9.63 33.96 11.30
C THR A 440 -9.09 32.59 11.72
N VAL A 441 -8.33 31.95 10.82
CA VAL A 441 -7.58 30.73 11.13
C VAL A 441 -6.17 31.12 11.56
N THR A 442 -5.79 30.72 12.77
CA THR A 442 -4.42 30.85 13.30
C THR A 442 -3.69 29.53 13.11
N LEU A 443 -2.60 29.57 12.35
CA LEU A 443 -1.65 28.48 12.17
C LEU A 443 -0.64 28.53 13.32
N GLN A 444 -0.48 27.43 14.04
CA GLN A 444 0.56 27.25 15.04
C GLN A 444 1.53 26.17 14.61
N ILE A 445 2.81 26.33 14.92
CA ILE A 445 3.85 25.35 14.61
C ILE A 445 4.61 24.92 15.87
N ASP A 446 5.03 23.67 15.87
CA ASP A 446 6.02 23.10 16.78
C ASP A 446 7.25 22.73 15.96
N GLU A 447 8.32 23.50 16.15
CA GLU A 447 9.52 23.38 15.31
C GLU A 447 10.26 22.06 15.56
N LYS A 448 10.38 21.69 16.84
CA LYS A 448 11.24 20.60 17.29
C LYS A 448 10.48 19.31 17.58
N GLY A 449 9.15 19.35 17.63
CA GLY A 449 8.33 18.23 18.05
C GLY A 449 8.37 18.01 19.55
N ASN A 450 8.47 19.07 20.35
CA ASN A 450 8.56 18.98 21.81
C ASN A 450 7.37 19.66 22.52
N ASN A 451 6.26 19.82 21.79
CA ASN A 451 5.02 20.44 22.23
C ASN A 451 5.12 21.93 22.61
N ASN A 452 6.17 22.62 22.18
CA ASN A 452 6.27 24.07 22.32
C ASN A 452 5.71 24.77 21.08
N TRP A 453 4.46 25.20 21.19
CA TRP A 453 3.71 25.80 20.08
C TRP A 453 3.89 27.31 20.01
N LYS A 454 4.10 27.83 18.80
CA LYS A 454 4.08 29.27 18.51
C LYS A 454 3.09 29.61 17.41
N ASP A 455 2.45 30.76 17.53
CA ASP A 455 1.65 31.32 16.44
C ASP A 455 2.57 31.69 15.28
N TYR A 456 2.29 31.16 14.08
CA TYR A 456 3.07 31.39 12.87
C TYR A 456 2.39 32.38 11.93
N LYS A 457 1.10 32.17 11.65
CA LYS A 457 0.35 32.99 10.69
C LYS A 457 -1.12 33.05 11.05
N LYS A 458 -1.76 34.19 10.80
CA LYS A 458 -3.22 34.34 10.81
C LYS A 458 -3.72 34.57 9.40
N ILE A 459 -4.78 33.88 9.02
CA ILE A 459 -5.41 33.96 7.70
C ILE A 459 -6.89 34.26 7.92
N ASN A 460 -7.37 35.36 7.34
CA ASN A 460 -8.78 35.71 7.39
C ASN A 460 -9.50 35.00 6.25
N LEU A 461 -10.51 34.19 6.59
CA LEU A 461 -11.38 33.51 5.66
C LEU A 461 -12.70 34.24 5.57
N GLU A 462 -13.20 34.39 4.35
CA GLU A 462 -14.60 34.75 4.11
C GLU A 462 -15.47 33.49 4.12
N ALA A 463 -16.76 33.67 4.44
CA ALA A 463 -17.71 32.57 4.48
C ALA A 463 -17.83 31.89 3.09
N ASN A 464 -17.65 30.58 3.05
CA ASN A 464 -17.76 29.72 1.87
C ASN A 464 -16.83 30.09 0.70
N LYS A 465 -15.75 30.82 0.97
CA LYS A 465 -14.72 31.13 -0.05
C LYS A 465 -13.47 30.32 0.19
N TYR A 466 -13.10 29.54 -0.82
CA TYR A 466 -11.86 28.79 -0.82
C TYR A 466 -10.66 29.72 -0.86
N GLN A 467 -9.66 29.38 -0.06
CA GLN A 467 -8.35 30.02 -0.07
C GLN A 467 -7.26 28.96 0.07
N TYR A 468 -6.10 29.21 -0.50
CA TYR A 468 -4.92 28.40 -0.26
C TYR A 468 -3.74 29.23 0.26
N TYR A 469 -2.78 28.55 0.86
CA TYR A 469 -1.55 29.13 1.37
C TYR A 469 -0.39 28.17 1.13
N LEU A 470 0.62 28.63 0.38
CA LEU A 470 1.88 27.90 0.21
C LEU A 470 2.77 28.18 1.41
N LEU A 471 3.16 27.14 2.15
CA LEU A 471 4.13 27.27 3.23
C LEU A 471 5.51 27.48 2.61
N SER A 472 6.30 28.35 3.24
CA SER A 472 7.64 28.65 2.74
C SER A 472 8.53 27.40 2.73
N ALA A 473 9.37 27.24 1.70
CA ALA A 473 10.26 26.08 1.57
C ALA A 473 11.32 26.04 2.68
N ASP A 474 11.70 27.18 3.24
CA ASP A 474 12.66 27.31 4.35
C ASP A 474 12.04 27.09 5.73
N MET A 475 10.71 26.97 5.84
CA MET A 475 10.04 26.73 7.12
C MET A 475 10.50 25.39 7.71
N LYS A 476 11.11 25.46 8.89
CA LYS A 476 11.50 24.31 9.70
C LYS A 476 10.47 24.07 10.79
N ALA A 477 9.59 23.11 10.57
CA ALA A 477 8.71 22.66 11.64
C ALA A 477 8.36 21.19 11.51
N THR A 478 8.20 20.55 12.68
CA THR A 478 7.77 19.16 12.76
C THR A 478 6.26 19.08 12.57
N TRP A 479 5.53 19.87 13.36
CA TRP A 479 4.07 19.84 13.39
C TRP A 479 3.47 21.21 13.08
N ILE A 480 2.30 21.19 12.46
CA ILE A 480 1.38 22.32 12.37
C ILE A 480 0.05 21.97 13.03
N ARG A 481 -0.66 22.96 13.55
CA ARG A 481 -2.07 22.83 13.96
C ARG A 481 -2.81 24.15 13.73
N PHE A 482 -4.14 24.09 13.77
CA PHE A 482 -5.00 25.21 13.40
C PHE A 482 -5.96 25.56 14.53
N LYS A 483 -6.29 26.85 14.68
CA LYS A 483 -7.35 27.36 15.55
C LYS A 483 -8.23 28.32 14.76
N THR A 484 -9.54 28.24 14.94
CA THR A 484 -10.47 29.29 14.47
C THR A 484 -10.77 30.24 15.62
N ASP A 485 -11.13 31.49 15.32
CA ASP A 485 -11.60 32.45 16.33
C ASP A 485 -13.10 32.30 16.64
N LYS A 486 -13.81 31.46 15.88
CA LYS A 486 -15.26 31.22 15.98
C LYS A 486 -15.60 29.74 15.80
N ASP A 487 -16.74 29.35 16.36
CA ASP A 487 -17.37 28.07 16.06
C ASP A 487 -17.88 28.06 14.61
N CYS A 488 -17.38 27.14 13.81
CA CYS A 488 -17.69 27.02 12.38
C CYS A 488 -17.56 25.57 11.88
N ILE A 489 -17.98 25.34 10.65
CA ILE A 489 -17.59 24.17 9.87
C ILE A 489 -16.37 24.56 9.05
N ALA A 490 -15.24 23.90 9.24
CA ALA A 490 -13.97 24.26 8.63
C ALA A 490 -13.28 23.08 7.94
N THR A 491 -12.47 23.41 6.95
CA THR A 491 -11.50 22.52 6.29
C THR A 491 -10.13 23.15 6.39
N ALA A 492 -9.15 22.37 6.85
CA ALA A 492 -7.73 22.69 6.84
C ALA A 492 -7.01 21.44 6.35
N PHE A 493 -6.68 21.45 5.07
CA PHE A 493 -6.31 20.26 4.34
C PHE A 493 -5.06 20.52 3.52
N MET A 494 -4.09 19.62 3.59
CA MET A 494 -2.75 19.84 3.07
C MET A 494 -2.48 18.92 1.89
N HIS A 495 -1.82 19.46 0.87
CA HIS A 495 -1.19 18.69 -0.20
C HIS A 495 0.32 18.81 -0.07
N PHE A 496 0.99 17.67 -0.03
CA PHE A 496 2.45 17.56 -0.02
C PHE A 496 2.94 16.87 -1.27
N SER A 497 4.03 17.37 -1.83
CA SER A 497 4.75 16.68 -2.90
C SER A 497 6.25 16.67 -2.66
N GLY A 498 6.86 15.53 -2.96
CA GLY A 498 8.29 15.36 -2.98
C GLY A 498 8.89 15.72 -4.34
N LYS A 499 10.21 15.61 -4.46
CA LYS A 499 10.92 15.76 -5.74
C LYS A 499 10.40 14.76 -6.78
N PRO A 500 10.14 15.17 -8.02
CA PRO A 500 9.77 14.26 -9.08
C PRO A 500 10.85 13.19 -9.33
N HIS A 501 10.44 11.97 -9.69
CA HIS A 501 11.38 10.92 -10.05
C HIS A 501 12.12 11.22 -11.34
N SER A 502 13.42 10.96 -11.32
CA SER A 502 14.20 10.83 -12.54
C SER A 502 13.93 9.47 -13.18
N SER A 503 13.86 9.43 -14.50
CA SER A 503 13.78 8.16 -15.23
C SER A 503 15.12 7.43 -15.18
N ASN A 504 15.07 6.09 -15.20
CA ASN A 504 16.19 5.20 -15.40
C ASN A 504 15.94 4.37 -16.68
N PRO A 505 16.22 4.93 -17.88
CA PRO A 505 15.96 4.25 -19.14
C PRO A 505 16.70 2.92 -19.29
N ALA A 506 17.86 2.77 -18.66
CA ALA A 506 18.67 1.56 -18.74
C ALA A 506 17.97 0.34 -18.15
N LEU A 507 17.17 0.52 -17.08
CA LEU A 507 16.38 -0.55 -16.45
C LEU A 507 15.27 -1.10 -17.36
N PHE A 508 14.83 -0.29 -18.34
CA PHE A 508 13.71 -0.60 -19.24
C PHE A 508 14.12 -0.67 -20.71
N LYS A 509 15.42 -0.80 -21.01
CA LYS A 509 15.96 -0.73 -22.37
C LYS A 509 15.47 -1.86 -23.30
N SER A 510 15.10 -2.99 -22.71
CA SER A 510 14.56 -4.17 -23.40
C SER A 510 13.09 -3.99 -23.81
N LEU A 511 12.36 -3.03 -23.24
CA LEU A 511 11.03 -2.65 -23.69
C LEU A 511 11.14 -1.66 -24.86
N ALA A 512 10.36 -1.89 -25.92
CA ALA A 512 10.30 -0.98 -27.05
C ALA A 512 9.56 0.31 -26.67
N ASP A 513 10.00 1.44 -27.23
CA ASP A 513 9.28 2.71 -27.11
C ASP A 513 8.02 2.68 -27.98
N ILE A 514 6.97 3.39 -27.57
CA ILE A 514 5.72 3.45 -28.35
C ILE A 514 5.91 4.09 -29.73
N THR A 515 6.94 4.92 -29.89
CA THR A 515 7.32 5.57 -31.15
C THR A 515 8.26 4.72 -32.02
N ASP A 516 8.73 3.58 -31.52
CA ASP A 516 9.55 2.65 -32.30
C ASP A 516 8.66 1.94 -33.34
N ASN A 517 9.10 1.83 -34.59
CA ASN A 517 8.37 1.10 -35.64
C ASN A 517 8.63 -0.41 -35.61
N SER A 518 9.59 -0.86 -34.80
CA SER A 518 9.98 -2.27 -34.70
C SER A 518 8.86 -3.15 -34.12
N GLU A 519 8.81 -4.40 -34.60
CA GLU A 519 7.99 -5.44 -34.00
C GLU A 519 8.45 -5.78 -32.58
N VAL A 520 7.51 -6.22 -31.76
CA VAL A 520 7.76 -6.60 -30.36
C VAL A 520 7.38 -8.05 -30.10
N ASN A 521 7.94 -8.62 -29.03
CA ASN A 521 7.45 -9.84 -28.43
C ASN A 521 6.12 -9.58 -27.71
N ALA A 522 5.03 -9.68 -28.46
CA ALA A 522 3.68 -9.52 -27.95
C ALA A 522 3.18 -10.84 -27.33
N ASN A 523 2.93 -10.79 -26.03
CA ASN A 523 2.49 -11.93 -25.23
C ASN A 523 1.28 -11.56 -24.37
N LEU A 524 0.29 -12.45 -24.29
CA LEU A 524 -0.70 -12.47 -23.22
C LEU A 524 -0.15 -13.34 -22.07
N ILE A 525 -0.21 -12.82 -20.85
CA ILE A 525 0.43 -13.47 -19.69
C ILE A 525 -0.51 -13.61 -18.49
N ARG A 526 -0.41 -14.75 -17.79
CA ARG A 526 -1.09 -14.98 -16.52
C ARG A 526 -0.45 -16.08 -15.68
N PRO A 527 -0.50 -15.99 -14.34
CA PRO A 527 -0.22 -17.14 -13.48
C PRO A 527 -1.14 -18.33 -13.82
N ALA A 528 -0.56 -19.54 -13.93
CA ALA A 528 -1.32 -20.75 -14.20
C ALA A 528 -2.21 -21.18 -13.01
N ASN A 529 -3.25 -21.98 -13.26
CA ASN A 529 -4.08 -22.57 -12.20
C ASN A 529 -3.67 -24.02 -11.86
N PHE A 530 -3.17 -24.80 -12.82
CA PHE A 530 -2.81 -26.21 -12.63
C PHE A 530 -1.39 -26.45 -12.13
N ASN A 531 -0.47 -25.49 -12.31
CA ASN A 531 0.90 -25.54 -11.80
C ASN A 531 1.35 -24.16 -11.28
N LYS A 532 2.66 -23.99 -11.00
CA LYS A 532 3.26 -22.76 -10.44
C LYS A 532 3.96 -21.88 -11.48
N ASN A 533 3.78 -22.18 -12.77
CA ASN A 533 4.43 -21.49 -13.88
C ASN A 533 3.64 -20.26 -14.32
N LEU A 534 4.32 -19.37 -15.03
CA LEU A 534 3.67 -18.30 -15.78
C LEU A 534 3.25 -18.82 -17.15
N GLN A 535 1.98 -18.67 -17.50
CA GLN A 535 1.46 -18.96 -18.84
C GLN A 535 1.78 -17.80 -19.78
N VAL A 536 2.35 -18.10 -20.95
CA VAL A 536 2.77 -17.11 -21.95
C VAL A 536 2.24 -17.54 -23.31
N LEU A 537 1.32 -16.75 -23.87
CA LEU A 537 0.80 -16.94 -25.22
C LEU A 537 1.32 -15.84 -26.15
N GLN A 538 2.20 -16.20 -27.09
CA GLN A 538 2.67 -15.28 -28.12
C GLN A 538 1.56 -15.02 -29.12
N VAL A 539 1.27 -13.74 -29.37
CA VAL A 539 0.24 -13.29 -30.33
C VAL A 539 0.89 -12.45 -31.44
N PRO A 540 0.45 -12.59 -32.71
CA PRO A 540 -0.69 -13.39 -33.18
C PRO A 540 -0.39 -14.87 -33.49
N GLN A 541 0.83 -15.37 -33.24
CA GLN A 541 1.25 -16.72 -33.63
C GLN A 541 0.54 -17.85 -32.86
N ASN A 542 -0.17 -17.54 -31.77
CA ASN A 542 -0.82 -18.48 -30.86
C ASN A 542 0.13 -19.57 -30.35
N LYS A 543 1.40 -19.23 -30.13
CA LYS A 543 2.40 -20.14 -29.58
C LYS A 543 2.39 -20.06 -28.06
N TYR A 544 1.85 -21.09 -27.42
CA TYR A 544 1.81 -21.21 -25.97
C TYR A 544 3.11 -21.82 -25.42
N THR A 545 3.58 -21.24 -24.32
CA THR A 545 4.75 -21.69 -23.55
C THR A 545 4.52 -21.40 -22.07
N GLU A 546 5.33 -22.02 -21.22
CA GLU A 546 5.34 -21.74 -19.78
C GLU A 546 6.72 -21.28 -19.33
N ILE A 547 6.76 -20.48 -18.27
CA ILE A 547 8.00 -20.01 -17.64
C ILE A 547 8.04 -20.49 -16.18
N ASP A 548 9.17 -21.07 -15.80
CA ASP A 548 9.44 -21.58 -14.46
C ASP A 548 10.16 -20.57 -13.56
N GLU A 549 10.38 -20.92 -12.30
CA GLU A 549 10.99 -20.03 -11.29
C GLU A 549 12.42 -19.58 -11.59
N LYS A 550 13.10 -20.23 -12.55
CA LYS A 550 14.41 -19.81 -13.06
C LYS A 550 14.29 -18.76 -14.16
N LEU A 551 13.07 -18.32 -14.46
CA LEU A 551 12.71 -17.41 -15.54
C LEU A 551 13.09 -17.98 -16.93
N THR A 552 12.99 -19.30 -17.07
CA THR A 552 13.30 -20.00 -18.32
C THR A 552 12.04 -20.61 -18.95
N THR A 553 12.01 -20.68 -20.28
CA THR A 553 10.94 -21.39 -20.98
C THR A 553 11.06 -22.88 -20.72
N VAL A 554 9.96 -23.50 -20.28
CA VAL A 554 9.87 -24.94 -20.02
C VAL A 554 8.78 -25.59 -20.87
N SER A 555 8.85 -26.91 -20.99
CA SER A 555 7.78 -27.70 -21.61
C SER A 555 6.48 -27.47 -20.85
N ASN A 556 5.42 -27.13 -21.58
CA ASN A 556 4.11 -26.94 -20.99
C ASN A 556 3.51 -28.26 -20.54
N THR A 557 2.83 -28.26 -19.38
CA THR A 557 2.15 -29.46 -18.88
C THR A 557 0.78 -29.68 -19.53
N ALA A 558 0.19 -28.63 -20.12
CA ALA A 558 -1.05 -28.66 -20.89
C ALA A 558 -1.05 -27.54 -21.94
N ASP A 559 -1.80 -27.68 -23.03
CA ASP A 559 -2.06 -26.55 -23.94
C ASP A 559 -3.20 -25.69 -23.39
N SER A 560 -2.90 -24.46 -23.01
CA SER A 560 -3.89 -23.48 -22.52
C SER A 560 -4.11 -22.33 -23.48
N SER A 561 -3.70 -22.45 -24.75
CA SER A 561 -3.80 -21.38 -25.76
C SER A 561 -5.20 -20.78 -25.84
N ALA A 562 -6.23 -21.63 -25.96
CA ALA A 562 -7.62 -21.19 -26.05
C ALA A 562 -8.10 -20.45 -24.78
N GLN A 563 -7.69 -20.93 -23.60
CA GLN A 563 -8.05 -20.32 -22.33
C GLN A 563 -7.35 -18.97 -22.15
N VAL A 564 -6.04 -18.90 -22.38
CA VAL A 564 -5.26 -17.66 -22.25
C VAL A 564 -5.75 -16.62 -23.25
N LEU A 565 -6.08 -17.01 -24.48
CA LEU A 565 -6.64 -16.09 -25.47
C LEU A 565 -8.02 -15.55 -25.05
N ARG A 566 -8.89 -16.42 -24.51
CA ARG A 566 -10.23 -16.02 -24.04
C ARG A 566 -10.16 -15.07 -22.85
N LEU A 567 -9.44 -15.45 -21.80
CA LEU A 567 -9.32 -14.66 -20.57
C LEU A 567 -8.49 -13.40 -20.79
N GLY A 568 -7.37 -13.55 -21.49
CA GLY A 568 -6.40 -12.50 -21.74
C GLY A 568 -6.79 -11.49 -22.82
N LYS A 569 -8.01 -11.57 -23.37
CA LYS A 569 -8.49 -10.64 -24.41
C LYS A 569 -8.20 -9.19 -24.01
N LEU A 570 -7.53 -8.47 -24.89
CA LEU A 570 -7.24 -7.06 -24.71
C LEU A 570 -8.51 -6.25 -25.00
N THR A 571 -8.95 -5.47 -24.03
CA THR A 571 -10.15 -4.64 -24.10
C THR A 571 -9.77 -3.19 -23.81
N LYS A 572 -10.42 -2.26 -24.51
CA LYS A 572 -10.29 -0.82 -24.24
C LYS A 572 -11.48 -0.37 -23.40
N GLY A 573 -11.26 -0.13 -22.11
CA GLY A 573 -12.24 0.28 -21.11
C GLY A 573 -12.36 1.80 -20.92
N TYR A 574 -11.77 2.58 -21.83
CA TYR A 574 -11.81 4.05 -21.84
C TYR A 574 -12.10 4.56 -23.25
N SER A 575 -12.49 5.83 -23.37
CA SER A 575 -12.62 6.50 -24.67
C SER A 575 -11.68 7.68 -24.77
N VAL A 576 -11.45 8.16 -25.99
CA VAL A 576 -10.63 9.34 -26.26
C VAL A 576 -11.41 10.21 -27.25
N ASP A 577 -11.67 11.45 -26.86
CA ASP A 577 -12.21 12.47 -27.77
C ASP A 577 -11.08 13.43 -28.19
N ASP A 578 -11.36 14.50 -28.94
CA ASP A 578 -10.32 15.45 -29.35
C ASP A 578 -9.62 16.13 -28.17
N ALA A 579 -10.31 16.26 -27.03
CA ALA A 579 -9.87 16.99 -25.85
C ALA A 579 -8.99 16.12 -24.93
N SER A 580 -9.44 14.94 -24.52
CA SER A 580 -8.74 14.12 -23.51
C SER A 580 -9.10 12.64 -23.60
N VAL A 581 -8.45 11.85 -22.74
CA VAL A 581 -8.97 10.53 -22.34
C VAL A 581 -10.20 10.72 -21.46
N ILE A 582 -11.19 9.83 -21.54
CA ILE A 582 -12.37 9.77 -20.66
C ILE A 582 -12.43 8.37 -20.03
N VAL A 583 -12.51 8.34 -18.69
CA VAL A 583 -12.71 7.12 -17.88
C VAL A 583 -14.01 7.23 -17.09
N LYS A 584 -14.65 6.10 -16.83
CA LYS A 584 -15.94 6.05 -16.13
C LYS A 584 -16.06 4.79 -15.26
N ASP A 585 -16.55 4.97 -14.05
CA ASP A 585 -16.96 3.90 -13.14
C ASP A 585 -18.15 4.37 -12.27
N ALA A 586 -18.39 3.69 -11.14
CA ALA A 586 -19.44 4.06 -10.19
C ALA A 586 -19.16 5.36 -9.43
N THR A 587 -17.91 5.84 -9.40
CA THR A 587 -17.49 7.05 -8.69
C THR A 587 -17.61 8.31 -9.53
N GLY A 588 -17.72 8.17 -10.85
CA GLY A 588 -17.98 9.29 -11.75
C GLY A 588 -17.48 9.10 -13.17
N THR A 589 -17.36 10.20 -13.89
CA THR A 589 -16.76 10.27 -15.22
C THR A 589 -15.70 11.35 -15.21
N PHE A 590 -14.47 10.99 -15.57
CA PHE A 590 -13.29 11.82 -15.38
C PHE A 590 -12.48 11.90 -16.67
N ARG A 591 -11.73 12.99 -16.82
CA ARG A 591 -10.82 13.23 -17.93
C ARG A 591 -9.37 13.08 -17.47
N LEU A 592 -8.56 12.35 -18.24
CA LEU A 592 -7.13 12.16 -17.98
C LEU A 592 -6.29 12.81 -19.11
N PRO A 593 -5.05 13.23 -18.84
CA PRO A 593 -4.14 13.69 -19.89
C PRO A 593 -3.89 12.61 -20.95
N LYS A 594 -3.68 13.04 -22.19
CA LYS A 594 -3.25 12.16 -23.29
C LYS A 594 -1.73 12.04 -23.29
N GLY A 595 -1.25 10.83 -23.58
CA GLY A 595 0.09 10.61 -24.09
C GLY A 595 0.11 10.49 -25.63
N SER A 596 0.98 9.64 -26.15
CA SER A 596 1.17 9.45 -27.60
C SER A 596 -0.09 8.93 -28.30
N ALA A 597 -0.42 9.49 -29.46
CA ALA A 597 -1.53 9.02 -30.30
C ALA A 597 -1.29 7.60 -30.86
N ALA A 598 -0.04 7.12 -30.86
CA ALA A 598 0.29 5.75 -31.29
C ALA A 598 -0.38 4.67 -30.40
N TYR A 599 -0.80 5.01 -29.18
CA TYR A 599 -1.58 4.10 -28.34
C TYR A 599 -3.02 3.87 -28.84
N GLU A 600 -3.54 4.69 -29.76
CA GLU A 600 -4.88 4.47 -30.32
C GLU A 600 -4.94 3.28 -31.28
N THR A 601 -3.79 2.90 -31.87
CA THR A 601 -3.69 1.77 -32.80
C THR A 601 -2.90 0.58 -32.24
N PHE A 602 -2.11 0.79 -31.19
CA PHE A 602 -1.41 -0.29 -30.49
C PHE A 602 -2.37 -1.05 -29.58
N ALA A 603 -2.37 -2.39 -29.64
CA ALA A 603 -3.18 -3.23 -28.76
C ALA A 603 -2.44 -3.49 -27.44
N TYR A 604 -3.08 -3.16 -26.32
CA TYR A 604 -2.50 -3.37 -24.98
C TYR A 604 -3.57 -3.57 -23.91
N ARG A 605 -3.16 -4.10 -22.75
CA ARG A 605 -4.00 -4.21 -21.56
C ARG A 605 -4.12 -2.85 -20.88
N ASP A 606 -5.35 -2.41 -20.69
CA ASP A 606 -5.67 -1.13 -20.06
C ASP A 606 -5.71 -1.21 -18.52
N LYS A 607 -6.13 -2.33 -17.94
CA LYS A 607 -6.27 -2.50 -16.49
C LYS A 607 -5.92 -3.93 -16.06
N ARG A 608 -5.17 -4.06 -14.96
CA ARG A 608 -4.85 -5.34 -14.32
C ARG A 608 -4.78 -5.16 -12.80
N GLU A 609 -5.29 -6.12 -12.06
CA GLU A 609 -4.96 -6.27 -10.64
C GLU A 609 -3.57 -6.88 -10.51
N ILE A 610 -2.67 -6.14 -9.88
CA ILE A 610 -1.26 -6.54 -9.69
C ILE A 610 -0.88 -6.66 -8.22
N GLU A 611 -1.66 -6.05 -7.34
CA GLU A 611 -1.60 -6.18 -5.90
C GLU A 611 -3.02 -6.48 -5.42
N SER A 612 -3.17 -7.23 -4.33
CA SER A 612 -4.48 -7.65 -3.85
C SER A 612 -5.43 -6.46 -3.75
N GLU A 613 -6.53 -6.53 -4.52
CA GLU A 613 -7.60 -5.52 -4.58
C GLU A 613 -7.20 -4.12 -5.09
N ARG A 614 -5.99 -3.97 -5.64
CA ARG A 614 -5.51 -2.74 -6.26
C ARG A 614 -5.13 -2.95 -7.72
N PHE A 615 -5.79 -2.19 -8.57
CA PHE A 615 -5.58 -2.21 -10.00
C PHE A 615 -4.51 -1.21 -10.40
N MET A 616 -3.73 -1.60 -11.39
CA MET A 616 -2.89 -0.70 -12.16
C MET A 616 -3.54 -0.50 -13.53
N LEU A 617 -3.82 0.76 -13.82
CA LEU A 617 -4.44 1.25 -15.04
C LEU A 617 -3.34 1.79 -15.96
N ASN A 618 -3.17 1.21 -17.13
CA ASN A 618 -2.30 1.69 -18.20
C ASN A 618 -3.17 2.40 -19.25
N ILE A 619 -3.05 3.72 -19.39
CA ILE A 619 -3.77 4.45 -20.44
C ILE A 619 -2.83 5.44 -21.13
N THR A 620 -2.73 5.29 -22.45
CA THR A 620 -1.98 6.19 -23.35
C THR A 620 -0.53 6.42 -22.89
N GLY A 621 0.11 5.40 -22.30
CA GLY A 621 1.50 5.49 -21.87
C GLY A 621 1.70 6.00 -20.45
N THR A 622 0.65 6.09 -19.64
CA THR A 622 0.75 6.44 -18.21
C THR A 622 0.09 5.36 -17.36
N PHE A 623 0.78 4.98 -16.29
CA PHE A 623 0.27 4.10 -15.25
C PHE A 623 -0.37 4.89 -14.10
N TYR A 624 -1.52 4.42 -13.65
CA TYR A 624 -2.27 4.96 -12.53
C TYR A 624 -2.72 3.83 -11.60
N GLU A 625 -2.60 4.01 -10.30
CA GLU A 625 -3.16 3.10 -9.30
C GLU A 625 -4.63 3.44 -9.03
N VAL A 626 -5.47 2.40 -8.94
CA VAL A 626 -6.91 2.49 -8.72
C VAL A 626 -7.32 1.41 -7.72
N GLY A 627 -7.91 1.78 -6.59
CA GLY A 627 -8.46 0.80 -5.65
C GLY A 627 -9.79 0.25 -6.15
N ARG A 628 -10.08 -1.03 -5.85
CA ARG A 628 -11.28 -1.72 -6.33
C ARG A 628 -12.58 -0.96 -6.05
N GLU A 629 -12.76 -0.46 -4.82
CA GLU A 629 -13.97 0.30 -4.44
C GLU A 629 -13.79 1.83 -4.45
N SER A 630 -12.58 2.32 -4.19
CA SER A 630 -12.31 3.77 -4.23
C SER A 630 -12.38 4.32 -5.65
N GLY A 631 -12.19 3.49 -6.67
CA GLY A 631 -12.46 3.81 -8.06
C GLY A 631 -11.65 4.97 -8.61
N PHE A 632 -12.13 5.55 -9.70
CA PHE A 632 -11.42 6.60 -10.44
C PHE A 632 -11.39 7.93 -9.73
N ILE A 633 -12.32 8.25 -8.81
CA ILE A 633 -12.30 9.52 -8.06
C ILE A 633 -11.04 9.69 -7.20
N ALA A 634 -10.44 8.58 -6.74
CA ALA A 634 -9.25 8.56 -5.89
C ALA A 634 -7.98 8.07 -6.62
N LEU A 635 -8.02 8.02 -7.95
CA LEU A 635 -6.94 7.51 -8.80
C LEU A 635 -5.62 8.24 -8.54
N ARG A 636 -4.52 7.49 -8.42
CA ARG A 636 -3.18 8.01 -8.15
C ARG A 636 -2.25 7.81 -9.36
N PRO A 637 -1.74 8.89 -10.01
CA PRO A 637 -0.73 8.75 -11.05
C PRO A 637 0.58 8.16 -10.52
N VAL A 638 1.18 7.26 -11.28
CA VAL A 638 2.44 6.60 -10.92
C VAL A 638 3.57 7.07 -11.82
N THR A 639 3.46 6.85 -13.14
CA THR A 639 4.53 7.18 -14.09
C THR A 639 4.04 7.27 -15.53
N THR A 640 4.67 8.11 -16.35
CA THR A 640 4.49 8.11 -17.81
C THR A 640 5.64 7.35 -18.46
N HIS A 641 5.35 6.16 -19.00
CA HIS A 641 6.35 5.18 -19.42
C HIS A 641 6.69 5.24 -20.93
N ASN A 642 5.76 5.64 -21.79
CA ASN A 642 5.96 5.71 -23.26
C ASN A 642 6.50 4.42 -23.92
N LYS A 643 6.22 3.25 -23.32
CA LYS A 643 6.63 1.93 -23.81
C LYS A 643 5.49 1.17 -24.49
N LYS A 644 5.83 0.25 -25.39
CA LYS A 644 4.92 -0.76 -25.97
C LYS A 644 4.66 -1.90 -24.98
N ILE A 645 3.99 -1.64 -23.87
CA ILE A 645 3.62 -2.70 -22.91
C ILE A 645 2.33 -3.36 -23.39
N VAL A 646 2.39 -4.61 -23.83
CA VAL A 646 1.23 -5.33 -24.40
C VAL A 646 0.33 -5.89 -23.30
N ASP A 647 0.92 -6.58 -22.32
CA ASP A 647 0.25 -7.17 -21.17
C ASP A 647 1.20 -7.12 -19.96
N PHE A 648 0.64 -7.22 -18.77
CA PHE A 648 1.37 -7.18 -17.52
C PHE A 648 0.64 -7.94 -16.41
N CYS A 649 1.40 -8.47 -15.44
CA CYS A 649 0.88 -9.10 -14.24
C CYS A 649 1.94 -9.13 -13.13
N THR A 650 1.54 -9.53 -11.93
CA THR A 650 2.49 -10.02 -10.91
C THR A 650 2.56 -11.54 -10.92
N TRP A 651 3.77 -12.07 -10.77
CA TRP A 651 4.04 -13.50 -10.67
C TRP A 651 5.34 -13.74 -9.90
N ARG A 652 5.30 -14.60 -8.89
CA ARG A 652 6.39 -14.89 -7.93
C ARG A 652 6.98 -13.63 -7.28
N GLY A 653 6.10 -12.66 -6.98
CA GLY A 653 6.43 -11.33 -6.48
C GLY A 653 7.21 -10.41 -7.42
N LEU A 654 7.33 -10.80 -8.68
CA LEU A 654 7.85 -9.95 -9.75
C LEU A 654 6.70 -9.32 -10.53
N LEU A 655 6.84 -8.04 -10.85
CA LEU A 655 6.11 -7.39 -11.93
C LEU A 655 6.69 -7.89 -13.26
N VAL A 656 5.82 -8.36 -14.15
CA VAL A 656 6.18 -8.90 -15.46
C VAL A 656 5.57 -8.05 -16.56
N PHE A 657 6.38 -7.62 -17.52
CA PHE A 657 5.94 -6.88 -18.71
C PHE A 657 6.18 -7.65 -20.01
N SER A 658 5.16 -7.65 -20.85
CA SER A 658 5.18 -8.10 -22.24
C SER A 658 5.37 -6.90 -23.19
N GLY A 659 5.90 -7.15 -24.40
CA GLY A 659 6.22 -6.09 -25.37
C GLY A 659 7.71 -5.70 -25.41
N THR A 660 8.58 -6.67 -25.16
CA THR A 660 10.03 -6.52 -25.30
C THR A 660 10.45 -6.45 -26.77
N LYS A 661 11.58 -5.83 -27.06
CA LYS A 661 12.15 -5.80 -28.42
C LYS A 661 12.52 -7.22 -28.87
N LYS A 662 12.38 -7.50 -30.17
CA LYS A 662 12.74 -8.80 -30.77
C LYS A 662 14.23 -9.15 -30.62
N ASP A 663 15.09 -8.14 -30.58
CA ASP A 663 16.54 -8.26 -30.45
C ASP A 663 17.05 -8.00 -29.02
N ALA A 664 16.15 -7.89 -28.03
CA ALA A 664 16.51 -7.65 -26.64
C ALA A 664 17.51 -8.69 -26.12
N LYS A 665 18.46 -8.22 -25.30
CA LYS A 665 19.52 -9.04 -24.70
C LYS A 665 19.32 -9.13 -23.19
N PRO A 666 19.71 -10.26 -22.56
CA PRO A 666 19.68 -10.38 -21.11
C PRO A 666 20.40 -9.22 -20.44
N ASP A 667 19.73 -8.57 -19.50
CA ASP A 667 20.21 -7.35 -18.84
C ASP A 667 19.94 -7.31 -17.34
N GLY A 668 19.56 -8.45 -16.76
CA GLY A 668 19.12 -8.57 -15.38
C GLY A 668 17.61 -8.45 -15.21
N GLN A 669 16.91 -7.76 -16.12
CA GLN A 669 15.45 -7.66 -16.14
C GLN A 669 14.81 -8.43 -17.31
N TYR A 670 15.48 -8.52 -18.45
CA TYR A 670 15.04 -9.29 -19.61
C TYR A 670 15.47 -10.74 -19.49
N PHE A 671 14.50 -11.64 -19.55
CA PHE A 671 14.71 -13.09 -19.63
C PHE A 671 13.90 -13.65 -20.80
N GLY A 672 14.54 -14.48 -21.63
CA GLY A 672 13.96 -15.02 -22.84
C GLY A 672 14.94 -15.87 -23.64
N ASN A 673 14.52 -16.25 -24.83
CA ASN A 673 15.33 -16.91 -25.85
C ASN A 673 15.31 -16.09 -27.16
N GLU A 674 15.90 -16.62 -28.23
CA GLU A 674 15.98 -15.94 -29.53
C GLU A 674 14.61 -15.63 -30.16
N ALA A 675 13.56 -16.34 -29.75
CA ALA A 675 12.22 -16.21 -30.32
C ALA A 675 11.27 -15.33 -29.49
N ASN A 676 11.45 -15.27 -28.17
CA ASN A 676 10.55 -14.57 -27.25
C ASN A 676 11.19 -14.27 -25.90
N GLY A 677 10.72 -13.22 -25.22
CA GLY A 677 11.13 -12.90 -23.85
C GLY A 677 10.24 -11.86 -23.18
N LEU A 678 10.40 -11.74 -21.87
CA LEU A 678 9.64 -10.83 -21.01
C LEU A 678 10.60 -10.00 -20.15
N TRP A 679 10.11 -8.86 -19.68
CA TRP A 679 10.81 -8.04 -18.68
C TRP A 679 10.27 -8.36 -17.28
N TYR A 680 11.14 -8.39 -16.29
CA TYR A 680 10.86 -8.70 -14.89
C TYR A 680 11.47 -7.64 -13.97
N GLY A 681 10.76 -7.28 -12.90
CA GLY A 681 11.23 -6.35 -11.88
C GLY A 681 10.35 -6.35 -10.65
N GLY A 682 10.57 -5.40 -9.74
CA GLY A 682 9.67 -5.15 -8.61
C GLY A 682 8.58 -4.16 -9.01
N VAL A 683 7.42 -4.19 -8.34
CA VAL A 683 6.35 -3.23 -8.65
C VAL A 683 6.79 -1.77 -8.47
N ASP A 684 7.58 -1.47 -7.44
CA ASP A 684 8.14 -0.14 -7.20
C ASP A 684 9.24 0.27 -8.19
N ASP A 685 9.67 -0.61 -9.10
CA ASP A 685 10.51 -0.16 -10.22
C ASP A 685 9.74 0.75 -11.17
N MET A 686 8.40 0.71 -11.19
CA MET A 686 7.57 1.60 -12.02
C MET A 686 7.88 3.08 -11.78
N TRP A 687 8.19 3.49 -10.55
CA TRP A 687 8.60 4.87 -10.22
C TRP A 687 9.84 5.33 -11.01
N LYS A 688 10.72 4.38 -11.36
CA LYS A 688 11.96 4.61 -12.11
C LYS A 688 11.72 4.80 -13.61
N MET A 689 10.48 4.70 -14.11
CA MET A 689 10.16 5.11 -15.48
C MET A 689 10.10 6.64 -15.62
N GLY A 690 10.06 7.37 -14.50
CA GLY A 690 10.08 8.83 -14.45
C GLY A 690 8.77 9.42 -13.96
N LYS A 691 8.74 10.75 -13.88
CA LYS A 691 7.55 11.50 -13.47
C LYS A 691 6.42 11.42 -14.49
N VAL A 692 5.20 11.70 -14.02
CA VAL A 692 4.02 11.79 -14.86
C VAL A 692 4.00 13.10 -15.65
N VAL A 693 3.61 13.03 -16.92
CA VAL A 693 3.46 14.16 -17.84
C VAL A 693 2.26 13.93 -18.75
N GLY A 694 1.74 14.97 -19.39
CA GLY A 694 0.67 14.81 -20.36
C GLY A 694 -0.04 16.12 -20.72
N VAL A 695 -0.85 16.07 -21.78
CA VAL A 695 -1.60 17.23 -22.27
C VAL A 695 -3.05 16.81 -22.53
N GLY A 696 -4.00 17.66 -22.20
CA GLY A 696 -5.40 17.41 -22.51
C GLY A 696 -6.28 18.60 -22.17
N SER A 697 -7.51 18.58 -22.62
CA SER A 697 -8.45 19.69 -22.44
C SER A 697 -9.71 19.22 -21.71
N VAL A 698 -10.32 20.09 -20.92
CA VAL A 698 -11.69 19.85 -20.42
C VAL A 698 -12.74 20.15 -21.50
N TRP A 699 -12.41 21.11 -22.38
CA TRP A 699 -13.15 21.49 -23.57
C TRP A 699 -12.16 21.77 -24.69
N LYS A 700 -12.46 21.34 -25.91
CA LYS A 700 -11.66 21.63 -27.10
C LYS A 700 -12.59 21.99 -28.25
N ASN A 701 -12.60 23.26 -28.62
CA ASN A 701 -13.53 23.85 -29.58
C ASN A 701 -15.00 23.44 -29.30
N SER A 702 -15.38 23.37 -28.03
CA SER A 702 -16.66 22.82 -27.59
C SER A 702 -17.69 23.94 -27.48
N SER A 703 -18.93 23.70 -27.92
CA SER A 703 -20.06 24.61 -27.71
C SER A 703 -20.59 24.42 -26.29
N ILE A 704 -20.50 25.47 -25.48
CA ILE A 704 -20.78 25.46 -24.03
C ILE A 704 -21.98 26.35 -23.76
N LYS A 705 -22.89 25.92 -22.90
CA LYS A 705 -23.99 26.72 -22.38
C LYS A 705 -23.60 27.50 -21.13
N LYS A 706 -24.28 28.62 -20.88
CA LYS A 706 -24.15 29.36 -19.63
C LYS A 706 -24.34 28.42 -18.42
N GLY A 707 -23.37 28.43 -17.51
CA GLY A 707 -23.37 27.61 -16.29
C GLY A 707 -23.04 26.14 -16.51
N GLU A 708 -22.74 25.71 -17.74
CA GLU A 708 -22.32 24.34 -18.03
C GLU A 708 -20.95 24.07 -17.39
N ILE A 709 -20.85 22.91 -16.75
CA ILE A 709 -19.70 22.47 -15.98
C ILE A 709 -18.99 21.37 -16.78
N SER A 710 -17.67 21.51 -16.96
CA SER A 710 -16.89 20.47 -17.62
C SER A 710 -16.78 19.21 -16.75
N LEU A 711 -16.49 18.07 -17.38
CA LEU A 711 -16.02 16.92 -16.63
C LEU A 711 -14.74 17.27 -15.83
N PRO A 712 -14.56 16.70 -14.62
CA PRO A 712 -13.31 16.80 -13.88
C PRO A 712 -12.12 16.32 -14.69
N TYR A 713 -10.99 17.02 -14.60
CA TYR A 713 -9.72 16.68 -15.21
C TYR A 713 -8.67 16.47 -14.13
N LEU A 714 -7.88 15.40 -14.26
CA LEU A 714 -6.90 15.02 -13.25
C LEU A 714 -5.86 16.14 -13.07
N MET A 715 -5.55 16.47 -11.81
CA MET A 715 -4.57 17.51 -11.47
C MET A 715 -3.46 17.01 -10.56
N THR A 716 -3.74 16.02 -9.70
CA THR A 716 -2.76 15.48 -8.74
C THR A 716 -1.60 14.77 -9.46
N GLY A 717 -0.45 14.66 -8.78
CA GLY A 717 0.73 13.91 -9.25
C GLY A 717 1.67 14.67 -10.21
N TYR A 718 1.19 15.69 -10.91
CA TYR A 718 2.01 16.48 -11.84
C TYR A 718 2.74 17.61 -11.10
N ASP A 719 4.00 17.90 -11.40
CA ASP A 719 4.79 18.92 -10.70
C ASP A 719 4.67 20.31 -11.33
N ARG A 720 4.67 20.40 -12.65
CA ARG A 720 4.45 21.66 -13.39
C ARG A 720 3.14 21.63 -14.15
N LYS A 721 2.33 22.69 -13.97
CA LYS A 721 0.98 22.76 -14.54
C LYS A 721 0.75 24.11 -15.19
N LYS A 722 0.32 24.08 -16.45
CA LYS A 722 -0.11 25.26 -17.21
C LYS A 722 -1.49 25.03 -17.79
N VAL A 723 -2.25 26.10 -17.97
CA VAL A 723 -3.54 26.09 -18.66
C VAL A 723 -3.60 27.21 -19.69
N SER A 724 -4.05 26.86 -20.89
CA SER A 724 -4.34 27.78 -21.99
C SER A 724 -5.84 27.84 -22.22
N LEU A 725 -6.41 29.04 -22.25
CA LEU A 725 -7.84 29.26 -22.43
C LEU A 725 -8.13 30.15 -23.65
N THR A 726 -9.07 29.74 -24.48
CA THR A 726 -9.59 30.54 -25.61
C THR A 726 -11.12 30.45 -25.69
N ALA A 727 -11.74 31.50 -26.20
CA ALA A 727 -13.17 31.52 -26.51
C ALA A 727 -13.45 32.33 -27.78
N ASN A 728 -14.56 32.04 -28.46
CA ASN A 728 -14.99 32.73 -29.68
C ASN A 728 -15.63 34.11 -29.45
N LYS A 729 -15.86 34.50 -28.19
CA LYS A 729 -16.36 35.82 -27.80
C LYS A 729 -15.97 36.15 -26.37
N THR A 730 -16.25 37.38 -25.94
CA THR A 730 -15.92 37.82 -24.59
C THR A 730 -16.79 37.11 -23.57
N VAL A 731 -16.16 36.27 -22.73
CA VAL A 731 -16.82 35.48 -21.68
C VAL A 731 -15.90 35.32 -20.49
N LYS A 732 -16.46 34.93 -19.34
CA LYS A 732 -15.66 34.50 -18.20
C LYS A 732 -15.69 32.98 -18.09
N ILE A 733 -14.51 32.40 -17.93
CA ILE A 733 -14.36 30.99 -17.57
C ILE A 733 -13.77 30.92 -16.17
N THR A 734 -14.46 30.22 -15.28
CA THR A 734 -13.99 29.95 -13.92
C THR A 734 -13.42 28.55 -13.86
N LEU A 735 -12.20 28.42 -13.34
CA LEU A 735 -11.65 27.14 -12.94
C LEU A 735 -12.04 26.86 -11.49
N GLU A 736 -12.49 25.63 -11.23
CA GLU A 736 -12.78 25.11 -9.91
C GLU A 736 -11.89 23.90 -9.63
N VAL A 737 -11.49 23.72 -8.38
CA VAL A 737 -10.63 22.61 -7.93
C VAL A 737 -11.31 21.80 -6.84
N ASP A 738 -11.08 20.50 -6.86
CA ASP A 738 -11.44 19.58 -5.78
C ASP A 738 -10.14 19.05 -5.17
N PHE A 739 -9.89 19.42 -3.92
CA PHE A 739 -8.65 19.11 -3.22
C PHE A 739 -8.80 18.00 -2.17
N ASP A 740 -10.02 17.67 -1.72
CA ASP A 740 -10.28 16.70 -0.66
C ASP A 740 -11.26 15.58 -1.06
N LEU A 741 -11.68 15.53 -2.33
CA LEU A 741 -12.67 14.61 -2.90
C LEU A 741 -14.09 14.83 -2.40
N THR A 742 -14.37 15.96 -1.75
CA THR A 742 -15.71 16.24 -1.20
C THR A 742 -16.49 17.30 -1.99
N GLY A 743 -15.84 17.96 -2.96
CA GLY A 743 -16.50 18.93 -3.83
C GLY A 743 -15.55 19.91 -4.52
N PHE A 744 -16.10 20.66 -5.48
CA PHE A 744 -15.36 21.65 -6.25
C PHE A 744 -15.52 23.05 -5.67
N HIS A 745 -14.43 23.79 -5.66
CA HIS A 745 -14.36 25.16 -5.17
C HIS A 745 -13.71 26.09 -6.19
N GLN A 746 -14.25 27.29 -6.33
CA GLN A 746 -13.72 28.30 -7.25
C GLN A 746 -12.25 28.62 -6.93
N TYR A 747 -11.36 28.37 -7.91
CA TYR A 747 -9.95 28.70 -7.85
C TYR A 747 -9.68 30.09 -8.45
N LYS A 748 -10.07 30.30 -9.71
CA LYS A 748 -9.79 31.54 -10.44
C LYS A 748 -10.73 31.73 -11.62
N THR A 749 -11.14 32.98 -11.86
CA THR A 749 -11.94 33.37 -13.03
C THR A 749 -11.10 34.15 -14.01
N PHE A 750 -11.17 33.78 -15.29
CA PHE A 750 -10.47 34.40 -16.41
C PHE A 750 -11.47 35.09 -17.32
N THR A 751 -11.20 36.35 -17.69
CA THR A 751 -11.97 37.02 -18.74
C THR A 751 -11.27 36.78 -20.07
N LEU A 752 -11.95 36.09 -20.99
CA LEU A 752 -11.43 35.76 -22.30
C LEU A 752 -11.94 36.78 -23.32
N THR A 753 -11.14 37.09 -24.33
CA THR A 753 -11.52 37.94 -25.48
C THR A 753 -11.20 37.17 -26.76
N PRO A 754 -12.08 37.21 -27.79
CA PRO A 754 -11.86 36.47 -29.02
C PRO A 754 -10.52 36.79 -29.67
N GLY A 755 -9.85 35.74 -30.16
CA GLY A 755 -8.53 35.84 -30.80
C GLY A 755 -7.35 36.08 -29.84
N LYS A 756 -7.57 36.14 -28.52
CA LYS A 756 -6.52 36.37 -27.51
C LYS A 756 -6.49 35.23 -26.48
N PRO A 757 -5.63 34.22 -26.67
CA PRO A 757 -5.44 33.16 -25.69
C PRO A 757 -4.94 33.72 -24.35
N VAL A 758 -5.43 33.13 -23.25
CA VAL A 758 -4.92 33.39 -21.90
C VAL A 758 -4.07 32.20 -21.48
N GLU A 759 -2.80 32.45 -21.19
CA GLU A 759 -1.88 31.47 -20.62
C GLU A 759 -1.75 31.69 -19.12
N TYR A 760 -1.83 30.62 -18.34
CA TYR A 760 -1.69 30.67 -16.89
C TYR A 760 -0.88 29.50 -16.37
N GLU A 761 0.18 29.80 -15.63
CA GLU A 761 0.97 28.81 -14.88
C GLU A 761 0.48 28.77 -13.44
N PHE A 762 0.15 27.57 -12.95
CA PHE A 762 -0.20 27.40 -11.54
C PHE A 762 1.05 27.64 -10.68
N PRO A 763 0.91 28.22 -9.47
CA PRO A 763 2.05 28.41 -8.59
C PRO A 763 2.83 27.10 -8.37
N ALA A 764 4.15 27.19 -8.31
CA ALA A 764 4.98 26.03 -7.95
C ALA A 764 4.52 25.47 -6.59
N GLY A 765 4.36 24.14 -6.52
CA GLY A 765 3.82 23.45 -5.34
C GLY A 765 2.29 23.46 -5.23
N PHE A 766 1.57 24.16 -6.11
CA PHE A 766 0.11 24.08 -6.14
C PHE A 766 -0.37 22.70 -6.65
N SER A 767 -1.25 22.07 -5.90
CA SER A 767 -1.85 20.78 -6.19
C SER A 767 -3.29 20.76 -5.70
N ALA A 768 -4.13 20.00 -6.39
CA ALA A 768 -5.46 19.57 -6.00
C ALA A 768 -5.68 18.21 -6.66
N HIS A 769 -6.74 17.49 -6.33
CA HIS A 769 -7.01 16.21 -6.96
C HIS A 769 -7.57 16.39 -8.38
N TRP A 770 -8.66 17.16 -8.50
CA TRP A 770 -9.33 17.44 -9.76
C TRP A 770 -9.43 18.93 -10.05
N VAL A 771 -9.51 19.29 -11.33
CA VAL A 771 -9.85 20.63 -11.82
C VAL A 771 -10.98 20.56 -12.86
N ARG A 772 -11.87 21.55 -12.89
CA ARG A 772 -12.91 21.67 -13.93
C ARG A 772 -13.14 23.13 -14.33
N ALA A 773 -13.87 23.37 -15.41
CA ALA A 773 -14.20 24.69 -15.91
C ALA A 773 -15.72 24.95 -15.93
N VAL A 774 -16.10 26.21 -15.72
CA VAL A 774 -17.49 26.71 -15.78
C VAL A 774 -17.52 27.99 -16.61
N ALA A 775 -18.42 28.08 -17.59
CA ALA A 775 -18.59 29.27 -18.43
C ALA A 775 -19.75 30.14 -17.93
N ASP A 776 -19.57 31.47 -17.91
CA ASP A 776 -20.61 32.40 -17.45
C ASP A 776 -21.68 32.73 -18.51
N ASN A 777 -21.43 32.37 -19.77
CA ASN A 777 -22.29 32.60 -20.93
C ASN A 777 -22.11 31.49 -21.96
N ASP A 778 -23.11 31.31 -22.83
CA ASP A 778 -22.99 30.44 -24.01
C ASP A 778 -21.76 30.83 -24.82
N CYS A 779 -20.89 29.92 -25.23
CA CYS A 779 -19.72 30.23 -26.08
C CYS A 779 -19.18 28.99 -26.78
N THR A 780 -18.16 29.18 -27.62
CA THR A 780 -17.30 28.08 -28.06
C THR A 780 -15.93 28.29 -27.43
N ALA A 781 -15.45 27.32 -26.65
CA ALA A 781 -14.23 27.47 -25.86
C ALA A 781 -13.28 26.27 -25.95
N THR A 782 -12.01 26.55 -25.70
CA THR A 782 -10.96 25.55 -25.44
C THR A 782 -10.26 25.87 -24.13
N VAL A 783 -10.10 24.87 -23.28
CA VAL A 783 -9.38 24.96 -22.00
C VAL A 783 -8.44 23.77 -21.92
N THR A 784 -7.16 23.99 -22.23
CA THR A 784 -6.13 22.96 -22.36
C THR A 784 -5.13 23.04 -21.24
N PHE A 785 -4.91 21.94 -20.55
CA PHE A 785 -3.89 21.75 -19.54
C PHE A 785 -2.64 21.10 -20.14
N ASN A 786 -1.48 21.62 -19.77
CA ASN A 786 -0.17 21.08 -20.15
C ASN A 786 0.62 20.80 -18.87
N TYR A 787 0.89 19.51 -18.64
CA TYR A 787 1.63 19.00 -17.50
C TYR A 787 2.99 18.46 -17.95
N GLN A 788 4.06 18.97 -17.36
CA GLN A 788 5.43 18.79 -17.83
C GLN A 788 6.35 18.26 -16.76
#